data_AF-A0A1F6A4F3-F1
#
_entry.id   AF-A0A1F6A4F3-F1
#
_cell.length_a   1.000
_cell.length_b   1.000
_cell.length_c   1.000
_cell.angle_alpha   90.00
_cell.angle_beta   90.00
_cell.angle_gamma   90.00
#
_symmetry.space_group_name_H-M   'P 1'
#
loop_
_entity.id
_entity.type
_entity.pdbx_description
1 polymer ?
#
loop_
_entity_poly.entity_id
_entity_poly.type
_entity_poly.pdbx_seq_one_letter_code
_entity_poly.pdbx_strand_id
1 'polypeptide(L)'
;MDQEIPEISRDRVKSAPEPDIPNLMTSKPTARQLMPNLPNFPIPRKPLLLGLAFFLLLFVLLGLALGLPLYKTYQDGLKTYTLAKEIKAAAAAQDLPRMEKNIQATKNQLAQLNTDLQGLTWATPLPILGVYISDAQHFGRAGMAGLEAAEVMTKSLQPYADLLGFKGQGSFTGGTAEERIAKLVETLDKLTPQIDTVADKMEIVKNEIDFVDPQRYPETFQGKALRSQIVEFKSIVSLAGSLLKDARPLVKKAPDLLGAKNEVKYLILFQNDKELRPTGGFITAYAVFKVNKGKISLESSDDIYKLDDTVTKHVTPPDPISKYLNIYGWRLRDANFSPDYASSSKTFLDIYANSPKRTDVQGVIAVDTQTLVRMMDILGPINIYGTNFTTQKVPQCDCPMIVYELLKQAGQPRSYWTDDRKDMIGILLQAIMKKALDAPSQMNAALFQAALKLASEKHLIVYLLDPDAQKGVEVLGFAGQIKTYDGDYLHVNDANLGGAKANLYIQETVKDTVEITTAGANHSLTIEYRYPHGADNCSLERKEGLCLAGIYRDYLRLYLPLGTKITQTRGFENTSTTSEDLGHTVVAGFFTVVPEGLAKIQVTYTVPGDFKKNGEYRQLIQKQPGTEGNKYTVIVNDQEQTFNLTEDKELVVKL
;
A
#
# COMPACT_ATOMS: atom_id res chain seq x y z
N MET A 1 -7.62 57.88 39.25
CA MET A 1 -7.39 58.11 37.82
C MET A 1 -8.07 57.00 37.04
N ASP A 2 -9.39 56.89 37.10
CA ASP A 2 -10.43 57.87 36.70
C ASP A 2 -10.60 57.99 35.20
N GLN A 3 -11.88 57.77 34.84
CA GLN A 3 -12.66 58.41 33.78
C GLN A 3 -12.50 57.89 32.35
N GLU A 4 -13.55 57.80 31.53
CA GLU A 4 -15.01 57.82 31.67
C GLU A 4 -15.49 57.57 30.24
N ILE A 5 -16.58 56.82 30.03
CA ILE A 5 -17.22 56.68 28.72
C ILE A 5 -18.60 57.35 28.83
N PRO A 6 -18.91 58.36 27.98
CA PRO A 6 -20.28 58.85 27.83
C PRO A 6 -20.91 58.44 26.48
N GLU A 7 -22.05 57.76 26.60
CA GLU A 7 -23.40 58.19 26.17
C GLU A 7 -23.74 58.72 24.74
N ILE A 8 -24.76 58.04 24.18
CA ILE A 8 -25.90 58.39 23.29
C ILE A 8 -25.70 59.01 21.87
N SER A 9 -26.40 58.37 20.91
CA SER A 9 -27.50 58.96 20.10
C SER A 9 -27.30 59.09 18.58
N ARG A 10 -28.17 58.32 17.89
CA ARG A 10 -29.01 58.62 16.72
C ARG A 10 -28.48 59.37 15.48
N ASP A 11 -28.83 58.74 14.35
CA ASP A 11 -29.24 59.30 13.05
C ASP A 11 -28.19 59.58 11.95
N ARG A 12 -28.19 58.70 10.93
CA ARG A 12 -28.58 59.00 9.51
C ARG A 12 -28.36 57.74 8.65
N VAL A 13 -29.42 57.01 8.28
CA VAL A 13 -30.29 57.17 7.07
C VAL A 13 -29.52 57.09 5.74
N LYS A 14 -29.76 56.02 4.97
CA LYS A 14 -30.36 56.06 3.62
C LYS A 14 -30.61 54.65 3.07
N SER A 15 -31.86 54.21 3.14
CA SER A 15 -32.45 53.18 2.30
C SER A 15 -33.73 53.75 1.66
N ALA A 16 -33.88 53.55 0.35
CA ALA A 16 -35.11 53.49 -0.45
C ALA A 16 -34.72 53.49 -1.95
N PRO A 17 -35.54 52.93 -2.89
CA PRO A 17 -36.95 52.57 -2.71
C PRO A 17 -37.35 51.17 -3.23
N GLU A 18 -38.40 50.62 -2.65
CA GLU A 18 -39.27 49.62 -3.30
C GLU A 18 -40.70 50.19 -3.23
N PRO A 19 -41.46 50.26 -4.34
CA PRO A 19 -42.79 50.84 -4.36
C PRO A 19 -43.88 49.81 -4.05
N ASP A 20 -44.64 50.12 -2.99
CA ASP A 20 -46.10 50.25 -2.86
C ASP A 20 -47.09 49.28 -3.55
N ILE A 21 -48.29 49.18 -2.93
CA ILE A 21 -49.61 48.64 -3.38
C ILE A 21 -50.16 47.52 -2.46
N PRO A 22 -51.46 47.55 -2.05
CA PRO A 22 -51.83 47.91 -0.70
C PRO A 22 -52.62 46.82 0.05
N ASN A 23 -52.76 47.03 1.35
CA ASN A 23 -53.59 46.24 2.23
C ASN A 23 -55.07 46.62 2.06
N LEU A 24 -55.91 45.66 1.65
CA LEU A 24 -57.37 45.77 1.70
C LEU A 24 -57.93 44.54 2.41
N MET A 25 -58.22 44.71 3.70
CA MET A 25 -59.17 43.87 4.38
C MET A 25 -60.58 44.13 3.86
N THR A 26 -61.41 43.09 4.01
CA THR A 26 -62.89 43.07 4.03
C THR A 26 -63.61 42.87 2.69
N SER A 27 -63.92 41.61 2.40
CA SER A 27 -65.31 41.16 2.24
C SER A 27 -65.32 39.63 2.13
N LYS A 28 -66.11 38.97 2.98
CA LYS A 28 -66.36 37.53 2.90
C LYS A 28 -67.21 37.25 1.66
N PRO A 29 -66.79 36.41 0.71
CA PRO A 29 -67.69 35.82 -0.25
C PRO A 29 -68.21 34.50 0.29
N THR A 30 -69.52 34.48 0.42
CA THR A 30 -70.42 33.34 0.58
C THR A 30 -70.08 32.24 -0.43
N ALA A 31 -69.45 31.15 0.02
CA ALA A 31 -69.32 29.94 -0.78
C ALA A 31 -70.63 29.15 -0.71
N ARG A 32 -71.62 29.59 -1.50
CA ARG A 32 -72.81 28.81 -1.82
C ARG A 32 -72.58 28.15 -3.18
N GLN A 33 -72.67 26.82 -3.20
CA GLN A 33 -72.88 25.94 -4.36
C GLN A 33 -71.75 25.81 -5.40
N LEU A 34 -71.03 24.68 -5.31
CA LEU A 34 -70.82 23.72 -6.40
C LEU A 34 -70.02 22.52 -5.86
N MET A 35 -70.66 21.70 -5.01
CA MET A 35 -70.26 20.30 -4.84
C MET A 35 -71.34 19.46 -5.53
N PRO A 36 -70.99 18.56 -6.47
CA PRO A 36 -71.94 17.55 -6.90
C PRO A 36 -72.33 16.73 -5.67
N ASN A 37 -73.62 16.48 -5.49
CA ASN A 37 -74.14 15.57 -4.46
C ASN A 37 -73.50 14.19 -4.65
N LEU A 38 -72.40 13.92 -3.92
CA LEU A 38 -71.95 12.56 -3.71
C LEU A 38 -73.07 11.86 -2.91
N PRO A 39 -73.60 10.73 -3.40
CA PRO A 39 -74.57 9.97 -2.64
C PRO A 39 -73.96 9.65 -1.28
N ASN A 40 -74.65 10.09 -0.22
CA ASN A 40 -74.29 9.82 1.16
C ASN A 40 -74.56 8.34 1.41
N PHE A 41 -73.68 7.47 0.91
CA PHE A 41 -73.71 6.05 1.23
C PHE A 41 -73.45 5.96 2.72
N PRO A 42 -74.40 5.48 3.54
CA PRO A 42 -74.13 5.23 4.94
C PRO A 42 -73.05 4.16 4.99
N ILE A 43 -71.79 4.56 5.19
CA ILE A 43 -70.70 3.62 5.44
C ILE A 43 -71.14 2.87 6.70
N PRO A 44 -71.49 1.58 6.60
CA PRO A 44 -72.02 0.88 7.74
C PRO A 44 -70.83 0.79 8.72
N ARG A 45 -70.95 1.43 9.89
CA ARG A 45 -69.85 1.54 10.86
C ARG A 45 -69.30 0.17 11.25
N LYS A 46 -70.14 -0.88 11.19
CA LYS A 46 -69.79 -2.26 11.51
C LYS A 46 -68.77 -2.90 10.53
N PRO A 47 -68.97 -2.95 9.20
CA PRO A 47 -67.98 -3.44 8.25
C PRO A 47 -66.71 -2.58 8.17
N LEU A 48 -66.79 -1.27 8.43
CA LEU A 48 -65.59 -0.42 8.53
C LEU A 48 -64.77 -0.76 9.79
N LEU A 49 -65.41 -0.89 10.94
CA LEU A 49 -64.77 -1.32 12.20
C LEU A 49 -64.24 -2.76 12.12
N LEU A 50 -64.95 -3.66 11.44
CA LEU A 50 -64.51 -5.03 11.18
C LEU A 50 -63.31 -5.06 10.23
N GLY A 51 -63.30 -4.23 9.19
CA GLY A 51 -62.14 -4.07 8.30
C GLY A 51 -60.92 -3.52 9.04
N LEU A 52 -61.10 -2.49 9.87
CA LEU A 52 -60.03 -1.89 10.67
C LEU A 52 -59.48 -2.86 11.73
N ALA A 53 -60.37 -3.62 12.39
CA ALA A 53 -59.98 -4.69 13.31
C ALA A 53 -59.25 -5.83 12.59
N PHE A 54 -59.67 -6.18 11.36
CA PHE A 54 -58.99 -7.17 10.52
C PHE A 54 -57.59 -6.70 10.11
N PHE A 55 -57.42 -5.47 9.65
CA PHE A 55 -56.10 -4.91 9.31
C PHE A 55 -55.20 -4.80 10.54
N LEU A 56 -55.74 -4.44 11.70
CA LEU A 56 -54.99 -4.35 12.96
C LEU A 56 -54.58 -5.74 13.47
N LEU A 57 -55.46 -6.73 13.36
CA LEU A 57 -55.14 -8.14 13.64
C LEU A 57 -54.06 -8.65 12.68
N LEU A 58 -54.17 -8.34 11.38
CA LEU A 58 -53.20 -8.75 10.37
C LEU A 58 -51.84 -8.06 10.58
N PHE A 59 -51.84 -6.81 11.03
CA PHE A 59 -50.63 -6.09 11.43
C PHE A 59 -49.99 -6.67 12.70
N VAL A 60 -50.78 -7.04 13.71
CA VAL A 60 -50.28 -7.72 14.92
C VAL A 60 -49.76 -9.12 14.60
N LEU A 61 -50.47 -9.88 13.75
CA LEU A 61 -50.03 -11.20 13.28
C LEU A 61 -48.75 -11.09 12.45
N LEU A 62 -48.65 -10.10 11.55
CA LEU A 62 -47.43 -9.82 10.79
C LEU A 62 -46.29 -9.37 11.72
N GLY A 63 -46.59 -8.54 12.71
CA GLY A 63 -45.64 -8.08 13.73
C GLY A 63 -45.14 -9.21 14.64
N LEU A 64 -45.98 -10.20 14.97
CA LEU A 64 -45.58 -11.39 15.70
C LEU A 64 -44.83 -12.38 14.80
N ALA A 65 -45.30 -12.58 13.56
CA ALA A 65 -44.69 -13.44 12.56
C ALA A 65 -43.31 -12.94 12.09
N LEU A 66 -43.07 -11.62 12.12
CA LEU A 66 -41.76 -11.02 11.85
C LEU A 66 -40.94 -10.82 13.14
N GLY A 67 -41.55 -10.30 14.20
CA GLY A 67 -40.86 -9.87 15.42
C GLY A 67 -40.22 -11.01 16.19
N LEU A 68 -40.91 -12.15 16.35
CA LEU A 68 -40.37 -13.31 17.06
C LEU A 68 -39.18 -13.94 16.30
N PRO A 69 -39.28 -14.25 14.99
CA PRO A 69 -38.13 -14.77 14.24
C PRO A 69 -36.99 -13.76 14.10
N LEU A 70 -37.26 -12.46 13.91
CA LEU A 70 -36.22 -11.43 13.84
C LEU A 70 -35.48 -11.29 15.18
N TYR A 71 -36.20 -11.32 16.31
CA TYR A 71 -35.57 -11.26 17.63
C TYR A 71 -34.69 -12.50 17.89
N LYS A 72 -35.17 -13.69 17.53
CA LYS A 72 -34.39 -14.92 17.63
C LYS A 72 -33.13 -14.86 16.77
N THR A 73 -33.28 -14.45 15.51
CA THR A 73 -32.18 -14.24 14.54
C THR A 73 -31.15 -13.25 15.08
N TYR A 74 -31.60 -12.15 15.70
CA TYR A 74 -30.72 -11.17 16.32
C TYR A 74 -29.91 -11.76 17.49
N GLN A 75 -30.56 -12.53 18.37
CA GLN A 75 -29.89 -13.20 19.49
C GLN A 75 -28.86 -14.22 19.01
N ASP A 76 -29.20 -15.03 18.01
CA ASP A 76 -28.28 -16.01 17.44
C ASP A 76 -27.15 -15.35 16.65
N GLY A 77 -27.39 -14.19 16.04
CA GLY A 77 -26.36 -13.31 15.48
C GLY A 77 -25.37 -12.82 16.54
N LEU A 78 -25.86 -12.36 17.69
CA LEU A 78 -25.00 -11.88 18.79
C LEU A 78 -24.15 -13.02 19.40
N LYS A 79 -24.74 -14.22 19.55
CA LYS A 79 -23.99 -15.41 19.99
C LYS A 79 -22.91 -15.79 18.97
N THR A 80 -23.25 -15.82 17.68
CA THR A 80 -22.30 -16.13 16.60
C THR A 80 -21.13 -15.14 16.62
N TYR A 81 -21.41 -13.85 16.73
CA TYR A 81 -20.39 -12.80 16.82
C TYR A 81 -19.47 -12.97 18.05
N THR A 82 -20.04 -13.36 19.19
CA THR A 82 -19.28 -13.60 20.42
C THR A 82 -18.35 -14.80 20.28
N LEU A 83 -18.82 -15.91 19.69
CA LEU A 83 -17.99 -17.08 19.40
C LEU A 83 -16.91 -16.79 18.35
N ALA A 84 -17.23 -16.01 17.32
CA ALA A 84 -16.27 -15.60 16.30
C ALA A 84 -15.12 -14.75 16.90
N LYS A 85 -15.40 -13.91 17.90
CA LYS A 85 -14.34 -13.18 18.64
C LYS A 85 -13.36 -14.10 19.35
N GLU A 86 -13.82 -15.24 19.86
CA GLU A 86 -12.97 -16.21 20.53
C GLU A 86 -12.01 -16.91 19.56
N ILE A 87 -12.34 -16.98 18.26
CA ILE A 87 -11.39 -17.42 17.21
C ILE A 87 -10.25 -16.42 17.10
N LYS A 88 -10.55 -15.11 17.02
CA LYS A 88 -9.54 -14.04 16.97
C LYS A 88 -8.65 -14.06 18.22
N ALA A 89 -9.24 -14.24 19.40
CA ALA A 89 -8.50 -14.33 20.65
C ALA A 89 -7.57 -15.57 20.69
N ALA A 90 -8.05 -16.72 20.21
CA ALA A 90 -7.25 -17.94 20.13
C ALA A 90 -6.10 -17.82 19.13
N ALA A 91 -6.33 -17.18 17.98
CA ALA A 91 -5.29 -16.87 17.00
C ALA A 91 -4.22 -15.94 17.57
N ALA A 92 -4.63 -14.88 18.28
CA ALA A 92 -3.70 -13.97 18.97
C ALA A 92 -2.89 -14.69 20.07
N ALA A 93 -3.47 -15.71 20.72
CA ALA A 93 -2.80 -16.55 21.71
C ALA A 93 -1.98 -17.70 21.10
N GLN A 94 -1.95 -17.81 19.77
CA GLN A 94 -1.27 -18.88 19.01
C GLN A 94 -1.69 -20.28 19.45
N ASP A 95 -2.98 -20.48 19.76
CA ASP A 95 -3.52 -21.73 20.29
C ASP A 95 -4.41 -22.42 19.23
N LEU A 96 -3.82 -23.29 18.42
CA LEU A 96 -4.51 -24.00 17.34
C LEU A 96 -5.63 -24.91 17.86
N PRO A 97 -5.46 -25.70 18.94
CA PRO A 97 -6.55 -26.48 19.53
C PRO A 97 -7.74 -25.61 19.96
N ARG A 98 -7.48 -24.47 20.61
CA ARG A 98 -8.54 -23.52 20.99
C ARG A 98 -9.20 -22.88 19.76
N MET A 99 -8.42 -22.55 18.72
CA MET A 99 -8.96 -22.07 17.44
C MET A 99 -9.89 -23.10 16.83
N GLU A 100 -9.46 -24.36 16.68
CA GLU A 100 -10.28 -25.43 16.08
C GLU A 100 -11.60 -25.60 16.84
N LYS A 101 -11.55 -25.67 18.18
CA LYS A 101 -12.75 -25.76 19.03
C LYS A 101 -13.70 -24.58 18.80
N ASN A 102 -13.18 -23.36 18.75
CA ASN A 102 -14.00 -22.16 18.57
C ASN A 102 -14.53 -22.03 17.13
N ILE A 103 -13.78 -22.48 16.13
CA ILE A 103 -14.24 -22.57 14.74
C ILE A 103 -15.44 -23.52 14.66
N GLN A 104 -15.36 -24.71 15.25
CA GLN A 104 -16.49 -25.66 15.26
C GLN A 104 -17.72 -25.11 15.99
N ALA A 105 -17.52 -24.51 17.17
CA ALA A 105 -18.61 -23.91 17.94
C ALA A 105 -19.29 -22.78 17.13
N THR A 106 -18.50 -21.92 16.49
CA THR A 106 -19.02 -20.83 15.65
C THR A 106 -19.74 -21.37 14.42
N LYS A 107 -19.22 -22.42 13.78
CA LYS A 107 -19.82 -23.06 12.60
C LYS A 107 -21.21 -23.63 12.93
N ASN A 108 -21.33 -24.34 14.05
CA ASN A 108 -22.61 -24.88 14.51
C ASN A 108 -23.62 -23.77 14.82
N GLN A 109 -23.19 -22.71 15.52
CA GLN A 109 -24.06 -21.58 15.83
C GLN A 109 -24.45 -20.78 14.58
N LEU A 110 -23.53 -20.63 13.62
CA LEU A 110 -23.80 -19.97 12.33
C LEU A 110 -24.75 -20.80 11.46
N ALA A 111 -24.66 -22.13 11.50
CA ALA A 111 -25.62 -23.00 10.82
C ALA A 111 -27.05 -22.81 11.38
N GLN A 112 -27.18 -22.67 12.70
CA GLN A 112 -28.46 -22.34 13.32
C GLN A 112 -28.95 -20.95 12.90
N LEU A 113 -28.07 -19.94 12.90
CA LEU A 113 -28.40 -18.59 12.43
C LEU A 113 -28.86 -18.59 10.96
N ASN A 114 -28.17 -19.33 10.09
CA ASN A 114 -28.54 -19.47 8.69
C ASN A 114 -29.90 -20.17 8.53
N THR A 115 -30.22 -21.15 9.38
CA THR A 115 -31.55 -21.80 9.40
C THR A 115 -32.65 -20.80 9.79
N ASP A 116 -32.38 -19.98 10.80
CA ASP A 116 -33.32 -18.94 11.25
C ASP A 116 -33.52 -17.85 10.18
N LEU A 117 -32.44 -17.44 9.50
CA LEU A 117 -32.49 -16.53 8.36
C LEU A 117 -33.21 -17.12 7.14
N GLN A 118 -33.12 -18.43 6.92
CA GLN A 118 -33.90 -19.12 5.89
C GLN A 118 -35.40 -19.16 6.24
N GLY A 119 -35.74 -19.27 7.53
CA GLY A 119 -37.12 -19.12 8.00
C GLY A 119 -37.73 -17.73 7.70
N LEU A 120 -36.89 -16.72 7.44
CA LEU A 120 -37.28 -15.37 7.07
C LEU A 120 -37.31 -15.10 5.56
N THR A 121 -37.01 -16.09 4.72
CA THR A 121 -36.91 -15.88 3.26
C THR A 121 -38.22 -15.38 2.63
N TRP A 122 -39.37 -15.76 3.19
CA TRP A 122 -40.68 -15.26 2.75
C TRP A 122 -40.84 -13.74 2.91
N ALA A 123 -40.06 -13.12 3.79
CA ALA A 123 -40.06 -11.68 4.04
C ALA A 123 -39.08 -10.90 3.13
N THR A 124 -38.33 -11.58 2.27
CA THR A 124 -37.41 -10.94 1.30
C THR A 124 -38.08 -10.02 0.26
N PRO A 125 -39.36 -10.22 -0.14
CA PRO A 125 -40.03 -9.26 -1.03
C PRO A 125 -40.43 -7.95 -0.34
N LEU A 126 -40.31 -7.84 0.99
CA LEU A 126 -40.69 -6.63 1.73
C LEU A 126 -39.70 -5.49 1.46
N PRO A 127 -40.18 -4.26 1.16
CA PRO A 127 -39.30 -3.10 0.98
C PRO A 127 -38.46 -2.86 2.23
N ILE A 128 -37.20 -2.47 2.04
CA ILE A 128 -36.21 -2.17 3.09
C ILE A 128 -35.81 -3.43 3.88
N LEU A 129 -36.73 -4.09 4.59
CA LEU A 129 -36.45 -5.27 5.43
C LEU A 129 -35.90 -6.44 4.63
N GLY A 130 -36.45 -6.71 3.45
CA GLY A 130 -36.03 -7.84 2.63
C GLY A 130 -34.59 -7.75 2.17
N VAL A 131 -34.09 -6.53 1.95
CA VAL A 131 -32.71 -6.25 1.55
C VAL A 131 -31.75 -6.58 2.69
N TYR A 132 -32.06 -6.18 3.93
CA TYR A 132 -31.24 -6.54 5.09
C TYR A 132 -31.24 -8.04 5.39
N ILE A 133 -32.37 -8.73 5.17
CA ILE A 133 -32.44 -10.19 5.30
C ILE A 133 -31.55 -10.85 4.25
N SER A 134 -31.60 -10.37 3.00
CA SER A 134 -30.72 -10.85 1.92
C SER A 134 -29.26 -10.64 2.26
N ASP A 135 -28.87 -9.44 2.69
CA ASP A 135 -27.48 -9.13 3.07
C ASP A 135 -27.03 -10.00 4.25
N ALA A 136 -27.89 -10.25 5.25
CA ALA A 136 -27.60 -11.16 6.35
C ALA A 136 -27.39 -12.61 5.89
N GLN A 137 -28.16 -13.07 4.89
CA GLN A 137 -27.96 -14.39 4.29
C GLN A 137 -26.63 -14.48 3.51
N HIS A 138 -26.25 -13.44 2.79
CA HIS A 138 -24.93 -13.35 2.13
C HIS A 138 -23.79 -13.39 3.15
N PHE A 139 -23.87 -12.58 4.22
CA PHE A 139 -22.92 -12.65 5.35
C PHE A 139 -22.87 -14.03 5.99
N GLY A 140 -24.02 -14.71 6.12
CA GLY A 140 -24.10 -16.04 6.68
C GLY A 140 -23.42 -17.12 5.83
N ARG A 141 -23.56 -17.06 4.50
CA ARG A 141 -22.86 -17.94 3.55
C ARG A 141 -21.37 -17.64 3.49
N ALA A 142 -21.00 -16.37 3.43
CA ALA A 142 -19.60 -15.93 3.50
C ALA A 142 -18.93 -16.38 4.80
N GLY A 143 -19.60 -16.21 5.94
CA GLY A 143 -19.11 -16.66 7.24
C GLY A 143 -18.89 -18.16 7.30
N MET A 144 -19.78 -18.96 6.69
CA MET A 144 -19.65 -20.42 6.65
C MET A 144 -18.42 -20.83 5.81
N ALA A 145 -18.29 -20.30 4.60
CA ALA A 145 -17.13 -20.58 3.74
C ALA A 145 -15.81 -20.13 4.39
N GLY A 146 -15.80 -18.97 5.07
CA GLY A 146 -14.64 -18.48 5.81
C GLY A 146 -14.26 -19.36 7.00
N LEU A 147 -15.24 -19.89 7.75
CA LEU A 147 -14.99 -20.85 8.83
C LEU A 147 -14.49 -22.19 8.31
N GLU A 148 -14.98 -22.67 7.17
CA GLU A 148 -14.47 -23.87 6.51
C GLU A 148 -13.02 -23.69 6.04
N ALA A 149 -12.68 -22.53 5.46
CA ALA A 149 -11.30 -22.19 5.11
C ALA A 149 -10.39 -22.18 6.35
N ALA A 150 -10.85 -21.54 7.44
CA ALA A 150 -10.12 -21.50 8.71
C ALA A 150 -9.95 -22.90 9.33
N GLU A 151 -10.97 -23.77 9.23
CA GLU A 151 -10.92 -25.16 9.69
C GLU A 151 -9.86 -25.96 8.93
N VAL A 152 -9.89 -25.91 7.59
CA VAL A 152 -8.90 -26.58 6.72
C VAL A 152 -7.49 -26.12 7.08
N MET A 153 -7.27 -24.80 7.18
CA MET A 153 -5.96 -24.26 7.52
C MET A 153 -5.51 -24.70 8.92
N THR A 154 -6.38 -24.57 9.93
CA THR A 154 -6.05 -24.93 11.33
C THR A 154 -5.67 -26.40 11.46
N LYS A 155 -6.46 -27.31 10.86
CA LYS A 155 -6.17 -28.75 10.85
C LYS A 155 -4.89 -29.08 10.09
N SER A 156 -4.62 -28.38 8.99
CA SER A 156 -3.42 -28.59 8.19
C SER A 156 -2.16 -28.13 8.90
N LEU A 157 -2.24 -27.07 9.72
CA LEU A 157 -1.12 -26.57 10.52
C LEU A 157 -0.88 -27.38 11.81
N GLN A 158 -1.90 -28.08 12.34
CA GLN A 158 -1.81 -28.79 13.61
C GLN A 158 -0.65 -29.79 13.72
N PRO A 159 -0.33 -30.61 12.69
CA PRO A 159 0.85 -31.50 12.72
C PRO A 159 2.19 -30.75 12.80
N TYR A 160 2.18 -29.44 12.53
CA TYR A 160 3.36 -28.58 12.45
C TYR A 160 3.31 -27.43 13.47
N ALA A 161 2.36 -27.49 14.42
CA ALA A 161 2.05 -26.43 15.36
C ALA A 161 3.30 -25.95 16.12
N ASP A 162 4.05 -26.89 16.69
CA ASP A 162 5.24 -26.59 17.50
C ASP A 162 6.38 -26.00 16.66
N LEU A 163 6.46 -26.41 15.39
CA LEU A 163 7.44 -25.92 14.41
C LEU A 163 7.20 -24.47 14.00
N LEU A 164 5.92 -24.10 13.91
CA LEU A 164 5.44 -22.77 13.58
C LEU A 164 5.32 -21.85 14.81
N GLY A 165 5.67 -22.33 16.01
CA GLY A 165 5.58 -21.57 17.25
C GLY A 165 4.17 -21.44 17.83
N PHE A 166 3.21 -22.26 17.37
CA PHE A 166 1.90 -22.39 17.99
C PHE A 166 1.95 -23.37 19.17
N LYS A 167 1.03 -23.21 20.12
CA LYS A 167 0.79 -24.18 21.19
C LYS A 167 0.16 -25.44 20.57
N GLY A 168 0.96 -26.50 20.44
CA GLY A 168 0.59 -27.77 19.80
C GLY A 168 0.64 -28.99 20.74
N GLN A 169 0.44 -30.18 20.18
CA GLN A 169 0.48 -31.46 20.90
C GLN A 169 1.91 -31.97 21.18
N GLY A 170 2.97 -31.18 20.96
CA GLY A 170 4.34 -31.54 21.38
C GLY A 170 5.13 -32.42 20.40
N SER A 171 4.89 -32.28 19.10
CA SER A 171 5.55 -32.98 17.99
C SER A 171 6.99 -32.55 17.71
N PHE A 172 7.41 -31.34 18.09
CA PHE A 172 8.76 -30.83 17.84
C PHE A 172 9.40 -30.22 19.08
N THR A 173 10.15 -31.04 19.82
CA THR A 173 10.94 -30.66 20.99
C THR A 173 12.44 -30.85 20.71
N GLY A 174 13.00 -30.10 19.76
CA GLY A 174 14.45 -30.08 19.57
C GLY A 174 14.89 -29.76 18.14
N GLY A 175 16.05 -29.11 18.02
CA GLY A 175 16.69 -28.77 16.75
C GLY A 175 17.16 -27.31 16.70
N THR A 176 18.21 -27.06 15.92
CA THR A 176 18.73 -25.71 15.66
C THR A 176 17.70 -24.85 14.91
N ALA A 177 17.85 -23.52 14.90
CA ALA A 177 16.99 -22.62 14.13
C ALA A 177 16.95 -23.01 12.64
N GLU A 178 18.07 -23.49 12.10
CA GLU A 178 18.21 -23.94 10.72
C GLU A 178 17.39 -25.19 10.41
N GLU A 179 17.39 -26.19 11.31
CA GLU A 179 16.61 -27.42 11.15
C GLU A 179 15.10 -27.13 11.16
N ARG A 180 14.67 -26.15 11.97
CA ARG A 180 13.28 -25.68 11.98
C ARG A 180 12.89 -25.07 10.65
N ILE A 181 13.73 -24.18 10.11
CA ILE A 181 13.48 -23.54 8.81
C ILE A 181 13.41 -24.59 7.70
N ALA A 182 14.33 -25.56 7.68
CA ALA A 182 14.30 -26.63 6.69
C ALA A 182 13.01 -27.46 6.76
N LYS A 183 12.55 -27.76 7.97
CA LYS A 183 11.31 -28.50 8.15
C LYS A 183 10.08 -27.66 7.82
N LEU A 184 10.10 -26.35 8.03
CA LEU A 184 9.05 -25.42 7.56
C LEU A 184 8.93 -25.42 6.04
N VAL A 185 10.06 -25.39 5.32
CA VAL A 185 10.06 -25.47 3.85
C VAL A 185 9.49 -26.80 3.35
N GLU A 186 9.84 -27.92 3.99
CA GLU A 186 9.23 -29.23 3.68
C GLU A 186 7.71 -29.23 3.97
N THR A 187 7.28 -28.54 5.02
CA THR A 187 5.86 -28.42 5.37
C THR A 187 5.08 -27.62 4.33
N LEU A 188 5.64 -26.53 3.79
CA LEU A 188 4.98 -25.71 2.76
C LEU A 188 4.60 -26.55 1.52
N ASP A 189 5.49 -27.45 1.09
CA ASP A 189 5.21 -28.38 -0.01
C ASP A 189 3.98 -29.27 0.28
N LYS A 190 3.85 -29.75 1.53
CA LYS A 190 2.72 -30.59 1.98
C LYS A 190 1.43 -29.80 2.20
N LEU A 191 1.52 -28.51 2.51
CA LEU A 191 0.36 -27.63 2.70
C LEU A 191 -0.22 -27.12 1.38
N THR A 192 0.53 -27.20 0.28
CA THR A 192 0.13 -26.67 -1.03
C THR A 192 -1.27 -27.13 -1.50
N PRO A 193 -1.67 -28.42 -1.40
CA PRO A 193 -3.02 -28.86 -1.77
C PRO A 193 -4.13 -28.25 -0.90
N GLN A 194 -3.83 -27.95 0.36
CA GLN A 194 -4.79 -27.36 1.30
C GLN A 194 -5.02 -25.87 0.99
N ILE A 195 -4.00 -25.20 0.45
CA ILE A 195 -4.08 -23.81 0.01
C ILE A 195 -5.04 -23.67 -1.17
N ASP A 196 -5.08 -24.64 -2.08
CA ASP A 196 -6.10 -24.67 -3.15
C ASP A 196 -7.52 -24.70 -2.58
N THR A 197 -7.76 -25.57 -1.59
CA THR A 197 -9.07 -25.66 -0.93
C THR A 197 -9.43 -24.35 -0.21
N VAL A 198 -8.47 -23.73 0.49
CA VAL A 198 -8.67 -22.44 1.17
C VAL A 198 -8.95 -21.32 0.18
N ALA A 199 -8.24 -21.27 -0.95
CA ALA A 199 -8.45 -20.27 -1.98
C ALA A 199 -9.85 -20.37 -2.61
N ASP A 200 -10.31 -21.58 -2.92
CA ASP A 200 -11.64 -21.81 -3.48
C ASP A 200 -12.74 -21.40 -2.50
N LYS A 201 -12.55 -21.66 -1.19
CA LYS A 201 -13.48 -21.18 -0.15
C LYS A 201 -13.47 -19.66 -0.02
N MET A 202 -12.31 -19.02 -0.09
CA MET A 202 -12.20 -17.57 -0.02
C MET A 202 -12.75 -16.85 -1.26
N GLU A 203 -12.76 -17.50 -2.42
CA GLU A 203 -13.49 -17.02 -3.59
C GLU A 203 -15.01 -16.98 -3.34
N ILE A 204 -15.57 -17.99 -2.68
CA ILE A 204 -16.98 -17.97 -2.24
C ILE A 204 -17.22 -16.81 -1.26
N VAL A 205 -16.34 -16.62 -0.27
CA VAL A 205 -16.44 -15.49 0.67
C VAL A 205 -16.48 -14.17 -0.07
N LYS A 206 -15.54 -13.94 -1.00
CA LYS A 206 -15.48 -12.72 -1.81
C LYS A 206 -16.78 -12.52 -2.60
N ASN A 207 -17.21 -13.52 -3.35
CA ASN A 207 -18.40 -13.43 -4.19
C ASN A 207 -19.66 -13.10 -3.37
N GLU A 208 -19.84 -13.73 -2.21
CA GLU A 208 -20.99 -13.48 -1.33
C GLU A 208 -20.94 -12.07 -0.70
N ILE A 209 -19.76 -11.62 -0.29
CA ILE A 209 -19.57 -10.29 0.30
C ILE A 209 -19.72 -9.18 -0.75
N ASP A 210 -19.39 -9.43 -2.01
CA ASP A 210 -19.55 -8.48 -3.11
C ASP A 210 -21.03 -8.07 -3.33
N PHE A 211 -22.00 -8.96 -3.05
CA PHE A 211 -23.43 -8.64 -3.11
C PHE A 211 -23.90 -7.63 -2.07
N VAL A 212 -23.19 -7.50 -0.94
CA VAL A 212 -23.56 -6.57 0.14
C VAL A 212 -23.20 -5.15 -0.24
N ASP A 213 -24.18 -4.27 -0.37
CA ASP A 213 -23.95 -2.85 -0.70
C ASP A 213 -23.80 -2.01 0.59
N PRO A 214 -22.61 -1.45 0.88
CA PRO A 214 -22.41 -0.65 2.08
C PRO A 214 -23.28 0.62 2.13
N GLN A 215 -23.71 1.14 0.98
CA GLN A 215 -24.52 2.37 0.91
C GLN A 215 -25.90 2.20 1.57
N ARG A 216 -26.38 0.96 1.67
CA ARG A 216 -27.63 0.61 2.34
C ARG A 216 -27.59 0.83 3.85
N TYR A 217 -26.38 0.89 4.45
CA TYR A 217 -26.18 1.02 5.88
C TYR A 217 -25.94 2.49 6.30
N PRO A 218 -26.40 2.91 7.48
CA PRO A 218 -26.13 4.25 8.00
C PRO A 218 -24.65 4.44 8.32
N GLU A 219 -24.18 5.69 8.28
CA GLU A 219 -22.77 6.03 8.61
C GLU A 219 -22.43 5.62 10.03
N THR A 220 -23.34 5.90 10.96
CA THR A 220 -23.22 5.49 12.36
C THR A 220 -24.45 4.70 12.82
N PHE A 221 -24.21 3.70 13.66
CA PHE A 221 -25.25 2.96 14.36
C PHE A 221 -24.77 2.71 15.80
N GLN A 222 -25.54 3.19 16.78
CA GLN A 222 -25.19 3.11 18.21
C GLN A 222 -23.77 3.62 18.53
N GLY A 223 -23.37 4.74 17.93
CA GLY A 223 -22.05 5.36 18.14
C GLY A 223 -20.88 4.67 17.44
N LYS A 224 -21.13 3.67 16.58
CA LYS A 224 -20.09 3.00 15.78
C LYS A 224 -20.23 3.32 14.30
N ALA A 225 -19.12 3.49 13.60
CA ALA A 225 -19.07 3.84 12.18
C ALA A 225 -19.38 2.62 11.28
N LEU A 226 -20.63 2.14 11.29
CA LEU A 226 -21.05 0.87 10.68
C LEU A 226 -20.71 0.77 9.19
N ARG A 227 -21.06 1.79 8.39
CA ARG A 227 -20.76 1.80 6.95
C ARG A 227 -19.27 1.63 6.67
N SER A 228 -18.43 2.38 7.39
CA SER A 228 -16.97 2.31 7.21
C SER A 228 -16.41 0.93 7.56
N GLN A 229 -16.93 0.27 8.60
CA GLN A 229 -16.53 -1.08 8.99
C GLN A 229 -16.90 -2.12 7.93
N ILE A 230 -18.05 -1.97 7.28
CA ILE A 230 -18.46 -2.85 6.17
C ILE A 230 -17.53 -2.64 4.98
N VAL A 231 -17.23 -1.38 4.61
CA VAL A 231 -16.29 -1.06 3.53
C VAL A 231 -14.91 -1.63 3.80
N GLU A 232 -14.39 -1.46 5.02
CA GLU A 232 -13.11 -2.01 5.46
C GLU A 232 -13.11 -3.55 5.39
N PHE A 233 -14.16 -4.19 5.89
CA PHE A 233 -14.30 -5.64 5.84
C PHE A 233 -14.35 -6.17 4.38
N LYS A 234 -15.12 -5.52 3.51
CA LYS A 234 -15.16 -5.86 2.06
C LYS A 234 -13.77 -5.73 1.43
N SER A 235 -13.05 -4.66 1.75
CA SER A 235 -11.69 -4.43 1.25
C SER A 235 -10.74 -5.54 1.69
N ILE A 236 -10.76 -5.92 2.97
CA ILE A 236 -9.94 -7.01 3.52
C ILE A 236 -10.26 -8.34 2.84
N VAL A 237 -11.56 -8.68 2.68
CA VAL A 237 -11.99 -9.92 2.03
C VAL A 237 -11.58 -9.93 0.55
N SER A 238 -11.75 -8.81 -0.16
CA SER A 238 -11.36 -8.69 -1.56
C SER A 238 -9.85 -8.87 -1.73
N LEU A 239 -9.05 -8.23 -0.86
CA LEU A 239 -7.60 -8.38 -0.86
C LEU A 239 -7.18 -9.82 -0.54
N ALA A 240 -7.76 -10.44 0.49
CA ALA A 240 -7.44 -11.82 0.86
C ALA A 240 -7.84 -12.82 -0.23
N GLY A 241 -9.02 -12.64 -0.85
CA GLY A 241 -9.48 -13.45 -1.97
C GLY A 241 -8.58 -13.30 -3.20
N SER A 242 -8.21 -12.07 -3.55
CA SER A 242 -7.30 -11.78 -4.66
C SER A 242 -5.91 -12.34 -4.39
N LEU A 243 -5.40 -12.21 -3.16
CA LEU A 243 -4.12 -12.81 -2.76
C LEU A 243 -4.13 -14.33 -2.92
N LEU A 244 -5.16 -15.01 -2.42
CA LEU A 244 -5.26 -16.46 -2.49
C LEU A 244 -5.55 -16.99 -3.90
N LYS A 245 -6.15 -16.16 -4.77
CA LYS A 245 -6.43 -16.51 -6.17
C LYS A 245 -5.23 -16.20 -7.07
N ASP A 246 -4.74 -14.97 -7.02
CA ASP A 246 -3.77 -14.43 -7.98
C ASP A 246 -2.33 -14.66 -7.53
N ALA A 247 -2.04 -14.73 -6.23
CA ALA A 247 -0.74 -15.16 -5.71
C ALA A 247 -0.68 -16.66 -5.37
N ARG A 248 -1.74 -17.43 -5.69
CA ARG A 248 -1.73 -18.90 -5.66
C ARG A 248 -0.48 -19.49 -6.32
N PRO A 249 -0.05 -19.04 -7.51
CA PRO A 249 1.12 -19.60 -8.17
C PRO A 249 2.41 -19.33 -7.40
N LEU A 250 2.56 -18.15 -6.80
CA LEU A 250 3.70 -17.83 -5.93
C LEU A 250 3.77 -18.77 -4.73
N VAL A 251 2.64 -19.04 -4.08
CA VAL A 251 2.60 -19.98 -2.95
C VAL A 251 2.99 -21.40 -3.37
N LYS A 252 2.53 -21.85 -4.55
CA LYS A 252 2.93 -23.14 -5.13
C LYS A 252 4.42 -23.21 -5.46
N LYS A 253 5.02 -22.08 -5.85
CA LYS A 253 6.45 -21.95 -6.16
C LYS A 253 7.31 -21.70 -4.92
N ALA A 254 6.73 -21.30 -3.79
CA ALA A 254 7.47 -20.95 -2.58
C ALA A 254 8.44 -22.06 -2.11
N PRO A 255 8.10 -23.37 -2.12
CA PRO A 255 9.06 -24.41 -1.79
C PRO A 255 10.28 -24.43 -2.72
N ASP A 256 10.09 -24.29 -4.03
CA ASP A 256 11.17 -24.25 -5.01
C ASP A 256 12.03 -22.98 -4.84
N LEU A 257 11.40 -21.83 -4.61
CA LEU A 257 12.06 -20.55 -4.31
C LEU A 257 12.86 -20.57 -3.00
N LEU A 258 12.46 -21.42 -2.05
CA LEU A 258 13.17 -21.65 -0.78
C LEU A 258 14.16 -22.83 -0.87
N GLY A 259 14.39 -23.36 -2.07
CA GLY A 259 15.34 -24.43 -2.32
C GLY A 259 15.00 -25.75 -1.63
N ALA A 260 13.71 -26.11 -1.53
CA ALA A 260 13.26 -27.36 -0.92
C ALA A 260 13.91 -28.59 -1.55
N LYS A 261 14.01 -28.60 -2.89
CA LYS A 261 14.58 -29.71 -3.68
C LYS A 261 16.02 -29.45 -4.11
N ASN A 262 16.29 -28.26 -4.67
CA ASN A 262 17.59 -27.87 -5.20
C ASN A 262 18.04 -26.56 -4.56
N GLU A 263 19.35 -26.37 -4.38
CA GLU A 263 19.90 -25.06 -3.99
C GLU A 263 19.55 -24.02 -5.07
N VAL A 264 19.03 -22.88 -4.63
CA VAL A 264 18.73 -21.73 -5.49
C VAL A 264 19.52 -20.52 -5.04
N LYS A 265 19.71 -19.56 -5.95
CA LYS A 265 20.50 -18.36 -5.70
C LYS A 265 19.69 -17.11 -6.00
N TYR A 266 19.95 -16.05 -5.24
CA TYR A 266 19.35 -14.74 -5.44
C TYR A 266 20.42 -13.67 -5.49
N LEU A 267 20.26 -12.73 -6.41
CA LEU A 267 21.06 -11.52 -6.44
C LEU A 267 20.39 -10.48 -5.56
N ILE A 268 21.12 -9.91 -4.61
CA ILE A 268 20.67 -8.81 -3.77
C ILE A 268 21.43 -7.56 -4.20
N LEU A 269 20.72 -6.53 -4.62
CA LEU A 269 21.26 -5.22 -4.98
C LEU A 269 21.07 -4.26 -3.82
N PHE A 270 22.18 -3.68 -3.33
CA PHE A 270 22.14 -2.66 -2.29
C PHE A 270 22.09 -1.30 -2.95
N GLN A 271 20.98 -0.59 -2.77
CA GLN A 271 20.73 0.71 -3.36
C GLN A 271 20.96 1.82 -2.32
N ASN A 272 21.70 2.85 -2.69
CA ASN A 272 21.87 4.05 -1.89
C ASN A 272 20.82 5.08 -2.33
N ASP A 273 19.73 5.16 -1.58
CA ASP A 273 18.64 6.11 -1.76
C ASP A 273 19.03 7.57 -1.49
N LYS A 274 20.23 7.81 -0.91
CA LYS A 274 20.81 9.17 -0.81
C LYS A 274 21.40 9.67 -2.13
N GLU A 275 21.51 8.79 -3.10
CA GLU A 275 21.76 9.11 -4.51
C GLU A 275 20.65 8.45 -5.34
N LEU A 276 19.47 9.08 -5.31
CA LEU A 276 18.22 8.47 -5.76
C LEU A 276 18.30 8.04 -7.23
N ARG A 277 17.74 6.87 -7.49
CA ARG A 277 17.50 6.33 -8.84
C ARG A 277 16.04 5.90 -8.94
N PRO A 278 15.54 5.69 -10.17
CA PRO A 278 14.13 5.38 -10.43
C PRO A 278 13.55 4.24 -9.60
N THR A 279 14.36 3.21 -9.29
CA THR A 279 13.91 2.03 -8.52
C THR A 279 14.35 2.03 -7.05
N GLY A 280 14.88 3.13 -6.50
CA GLY A 280 15.22 3.21 -5.08
C GLY A 280 16.52 3.94 -4.79
N GLY A 281 17.56 3.73 -5.58
CA GLY A 281 18.85 4.37 -5.35
C GLY A 281 19.95 3.85 -6.24
N PHE A 282 21.10 4.53 -6.21
CA PHE A 282 22.30 4.09 -6.90
C PHE A 282 22.76 2.73 -6.37
N ILE A 283 22.98 1.75 -7.25
CA ILE A 283 23.41 0.42 -6.83
C ILE A 283 24.87 0.54 -6.39
N THR A 284 25.16 0.37 -5.09
CA THR A 284 26.52 0.53 -4.54
C THR A 284 27.26 -0.79 -4.41
N ALA A 285 26.54 -1.86 -4.09
CA ALA A 285 27.09 -3.18 -3.87
C ALA A 285 26.08 -4.26 -4.28
N TYR A 286 26.57 -5.48 -4.40
CA TYR A 286 25.71 -6.64 -4.60
C TYR A 286 26.14 -7.80 -3.70
N ALA A 287 25.22 -8.73 -3.50
CA ALA A 287 25.49 -10.02 -2.89
C ALA A 287 24.77 -11.13 -3.64
N VAL A 288 25.37 -12.31 -3.68
CA VAL A 288 24.71 -13.54 -4.11
C VAL A 288 24.47 -14.37 -2.87
N PHE A 289 23.19 -14.65 -2.60
CA PHE A 289 22.78 -15.53 -1.52
C PHE A 289 22.33 -16.87 -2.08
N LYS A 290 22.71 -17.95 -1.38
CA LYS A 290 22.21 -19.29 -1.61
C LYS A 290 21.10 -19.60 -0.63
N VAL A 291 20.06 -20.26 -1.11
CA VAL A 291 19.00 -20.84 -0.31
C VAL A 291 18.95 -22.33 -0.56
N ASN A 292 19.17 -23.11 0.48
CA ASN A 292 19.13 -24.57 0.42
C ASN A 292 18.30 -25.09 1.59
N LYS A 293 17.14 -25.70 1.28
CA LYS A 293 16.14 -26.12 2.28
C LYS A 293 15.82 -24.98 3.25
N GLY A 294 15.57 -23.79 2.72
CA GLY A 294 15.29 -22.57 3.49
C GLY A 294 16.50 -21.97 4.23
N LYS A 295 17.64 -22.66 4.31
CA LYS A 295 18.85 -22.09 4.90
C LYS A 295 19.45 -21.07 3.95
N ILE A 296 19.52 -19.82 4.41
CA ILE A 296 20.11 -18.70 3.68
C ILE A 296 21.59 -18.60 4.06
N SER A 297 22.46 -18.47 3.07
CA SER A 297 23.89 -18.24 3.27
C SER A 297 24.46 -17.32 2.20
N LEU A 298 25.47 -16.54 2.55
CA LEU A 298 26.16 -15.65 1.62
C LEU A 298 27.15 -16.47 0.79
N GLU A 299 27.02 -16.44 -0.54
CA GLU A 299 27.99 -17.04 -1.47
C GLU A 299 29.10 -16.07 -1.84
N SER A 300 28.73 -14.83 -2.16
CA SER A 300 29.68 -13.78 -2.50
C SER A 300 29.04 -12.42 -2.29
N SER A 301 29.85 -11.40 -2.02
CA SER A 301 29.42 -10.01 -2.00
C SER A 301 30.59 -9.14 -2.43
N ASP A 302 30.33 -8.08 -3.17
CA ASP A 302 31.37 -7.13 -3.53
C ASP A 302 30.78 -5.75 -3.86
N ASP A 303 31.68 -4.78 -3.98
CA ASP A 303 31.36 -3.46 -4.51
C ASP A 303 30.95 -3.55 -6.00
N ILE A 304 29.96 -2.74 -6.41
CA ILE A 304 29.42 -2.82 -7.76
C ILE A 304 30.46 -2.48 -8.84
N TYR A 305 31.42 -1.58 -8.55
CA TYR A 305 32.41 -1.13 -9.51
C TYR A 305 33.35 -2.28 -9.90
N LYS A 306 33.71 -3.13 -8.93
CA LYS A 306 34.52 -4.32 -9.20
C LYS A 306 33.79 -5.35 -10.05
N LEU A 307 32.46 -5.40 -10.01
CA LEU A 307 31.68 -6.24 -10.92
C LEU A 307 31.56 -5.58 -12.29
N ASP A 308 31.25 -4.28 -12.34
CA ASP A 308 31.22 -3.47 -13.55
C ASP A 308 32.50 -3.57 -14.38
N ASP A 309 33.66 -3.54 -13.73
CA ASP A 309 34.96 -3.61 -14.39
C ASP A 309 35.22 -4.98 -15.05
N THR A 310 34.44 -6.01 -14.70
CA THR A 310 34.50 -7.33 -15.36
C THR A 310 33.60 -7.44 -16.59
N VAL A 311 32.68 -6.49 -16.80
CA VAL A 311 31.76 -6.51 -17.94
C VAL A 311 32.53 -6.17 -19.22
N THR A 312 32.58 -7.12 -20.15
CA THR A 312 33.43 -7.01 -21.35
C THR A 312 32.73 -6.37 -22.54
N LYS A 313 31.39 -6.41 -22.58
CA LYS A 313 30.58 -5.88 -23.68
C LYS A 313 29.90 -4.58 -23.27
N HIS A 314 30.04 -3.55 -24.10
CA HIS A 314 29.33 -2.29 -23.91
C HIS A 314 27.92 -2.37 -24.50
N VAL A 315 26.94 -2.01 -23.68
CA VAL A 315 25.55 -1.76 -24.09
C VAL A 315 25.37 -0.24 -24.16
N THR A 316 24.64 0.26 -25.14
CA THR A 316 24.36 1.70 -25.25
C THR A 316 23.45 2.14 -24.09
N PRO A 317 23.86 3.10 -23.25
CA PRO A 317 23.00 3.63 -22.20
C PRO A 317 21.88 4.51 -22.79
N PRO A 318 20.76 4.67 -22.06
CA PRO A 318 19.73 5.65 -22.43
C PRO A 318 20.30 7.06 -22.54
N ASP A 319 19.74 7.88 -23.45
CA ASP A 319 20.25 9.23 -23.73
C ASP A 319 20.46 10.10 -22.48
N PRO A 320 19.54 10.17 -21.49
CA PRO A 320 19.76 10.96 -20.28
C PRO A 320 20.97 10.48 -19.47
N ILE A 321 21.14 9.17 -19.34
CA ILE A 321 22.28 8.56 -18.65
C ILE A 321 23.58 8.93 -19.38
N SER A 322 23.63 8.76 -20.71
CA SER A 322 24.81 9.10 -21.50
C SER A 322 25.16 10.58 -21.38
N LYS A 323 24.16 11.46 -21.55
CA LYS A 323 24.32 12.91 -21.58
C LYS A 323 24.77 13.48 -20.23
N TYR A 324 24.12 13.10 -19.13
CA TYR A 324 24.32 13.77 -17.84
C TYR A 324 25.40 13.13 -16.97
N LEU A 325 25.67 11.82 -17.13
CA LEU A 325 26.80 11.13 -16.48
C LEU A 325 28.07 11.10 -17.35
N ASN A 326 27.99 11.53 -18.61
CA ASN A 326 29.10 11.51 -19.57
C ASN A 326 29.73 10.10 -19.71
N ILE A 327 28.87 9.09 -19.88
CA ILE A 327 29.28 7.69 -20.08
C ILE A 327 28.80 7.16 -21.43
N TYR A 328 29.66 6.39 -22.08
CA TYR A 328 29.41 5.81 -23.41
C TYR A 328 28.94 4.35 -23.36
N GLY A 329 29.14 3.67 -22.23
CA GLY A 329 28.71 2.29 -22.01
C GLY A 329 27.85 2.20 -20.75
N TRP A 330 26.71 1.53 -20.86
CA TRP A 330 25.79 1.32 -19.75
C TRP A 330 26.42 0.40 -18.71
N ARG A 331 26.47 0.89 -17.48
CA ARG A 331 27.08 0.22 -16.33
C ARG A 331 26.00 -0.44 -15.47
N LEU A 332 26.32 -1.57 -14.83
CA LEU A 332 25.43 -2.28 -13.89
C LEU A 332 24.94 -1.36 -12.78
N ARG A 333 25.82 -0.49 -12.28
CA ARG A 333 25.48 0.47 -11.20
C ARG A 333 24.37 1.47 -11.56
N ASP A 334 24.15 1.72 -12.85
CA ASP A 334 23.14 2.63 -13.39
C ASP A 334 22.11 1.89 -14.27
N ALA A 335 22.07 0.54 -14.20
CA ALA A 335 21.15 -0.29 -14.99
C ALA A 335 19.69 -0.16 -14.52
N ASN A 336 19.45 0.41 -13.33
CA ASN A 336 18.13 0.61 -12.76
C ASN A 336 17.45 1.93 -13.16
N PHE A 337 17.60 2.34 -14.43
CA PHE A 337 17.06 3.60 -14.93
C PHE A 337 15.58 3.56 -15.35
N SER A 338 15.04 2.38 -15.67
CA SER A 338 13.59 2.22 -15.82
C SER A 338 12.93 2.33 -14.43
N PRO A 339 11.82 3.07 -14.27
CA PRO A 339 11.12 3.07 -12.98
C PRO A 339 10.37 1.75 -12.72
N ASP A 340 10.10 0.96 -13.76
CA ASP A 340 9.62 -0.41 -13.63
C ASP A 340 10.77 -1.33 -13.25
N TYR A 341 10.72 -1.91 -12.05
CA TYR A 341 11.82 -2.69 -11.49
C TYR A 341 12.04 -4.01 -12.23
N ALA A 342 11.01 -4.63 -12.81
CA ALA A 342 11.19 -5.83 -13.63
C ALA A 342 12.01 -5.50 -14.89
N SER A 343 11.73 -4.38 -15.56
CA SER A 343 12.47 -3.89 -16.72
C SER A 343 13.91 -3.51 -16.39
N SER A 344 14.11 -2.82 -15.25
CA SER A 344 15.44 -2.53 -14.70
C SER A 344 16.22 -3.79 -14.32
N SER A 345 15.56 -4.78 -13.72
CA SER A 345 16.19 -6.06 -13.35
C SER A 345 16.60 -6.88 -14.58
N LYS A 346 15.76 -6.89 -15.63
CA LYS A 346 16.11 -7.51 -16.92
C LYS A 346 17.33 -6.83 -17.55
N THR A 347 17.33 -5.49 -17.59
CA THR A 347 18.47 -4.70 -18.08
C THR A 347 19.75 -5.03 -17.30
N PHE A 348 19.67 -5.09 -15.96
CA PHE A 348 20.81 -5.47 -15.13
C PHE A 348 21.31 -6.87 -15.49
N LEU A 349 20.42 -7.87 -15.58
CA LEU A 349 20.78 -9.25 -15.90
C LEU A 349 21.38 -9.38 -17.32
N ASP A 350 20.89 -8.62 -18.29
CA ASP A 350 21.41 -8.59 -19.66
C ASP A 350 22.85 -8.07 -19.72
N ILE A 351 23.15 -7.00 -18.96
CA ILE A 351 24.51 -6.49 -18.83
C ILE A 351 25.38 -7.50 -18.05
N TYR A 352 24.85 -8.03 -16.94
CA TYR A 352 25.54 -8.97 -16.04
C TYR A 352 25.91 -10.28 -16.73
N ALA A 353 25.13 -10.73 -17.72
CA ALA A 353 25.43 -11.92 -18.53
C ALA A 353 26.78 -11.85 -19.25
N ASN A 354 27.34 -10.64 -19.45
CA ASN A 354 28.63 -10.39 -20.08
C ASN A 354 29.81 -10.30 -19.07
N SER A 355 29.55 -10.56 -17.79
CA SER A 355 30.58 -10.67 -16.75
C SER A 355 31.02 -12.15 -16.58
N PRO A 356 32.33 -12.43 -16.44
CA PRO A 356 32.81 -13.75 -16.02
C PRO A 356 32.44 -14.09 -14.57
N LYS A 357 32.03 -13.11 -13.76
CA LYS A 357 31.52 -13.30 -12.39
C LYS A 357 30.00 -13.55 -12.35
N ARG A 358 29.37 -13.82 -13.51
CA ARG A 358 27.94 -14.08 -13.55
C ARG A 358 27.59 -15.36 -12.78
N THR A 359 26.46 -15.33 -12.09
CA THR A 359 25.89 -16.47 -11.40
C THR A 359 24.42 -16.62 -11.81
N ASP A 360 23.99 -17.85 -12.05
CA ASP A 360 22.59 -18.14 -12.34
C ASP A 360 21.76 -17.95 -11.06
N VAL A 361 20.74 -17.09 -11.14
CA VAL A 361 19.86 -16.71 -10.02
C VAL A 361 18.39 -16.91 -10.38
N GLN A 362 17.55 -17.08 -9.37
CA GLN A 362 16.09 -17.19 -9.51
C GLN A 362 15.36 -15.86 -9.35
N GLY A 363 16.07 -14.83 -8.90
CA GLY A 363 15.51 -13.49 -8.75
C GLY A 363 16.56 -12.45 -8.38
N VAL A 364 16.15 -11.19 -8.50
CA VAL A 364 16.91 -10.01 -8.13
C VAL A 364 16.09 -9.21 -7.11
N ILE A 365 16.61 -9.07 -5.90
CA ILE A 365 15.97 -8.33 -4.81
C ILE A 365 16.77 -7.05 -4.61
N ALA A 366 16.12 -5.90 -4.57
CA ALA A 366 16.76 -4.64 -4.23
C ALA A 366 16.32 -4.20 -2.84
N VAL A 367 17.29 -3.74 -2.06
CA VAL A 367 17.08 -3.16 -0.73
C VAL A 367 17.84 -1.85 -0.62
N ASP A 368 17.28 -0.88 0.06
CA ASP A 368 17.92 0.42 0.28
C ASP A 368 18.41 0.63 1.72
N THR A 369 18.88 1.85 2.04
CA THR A 369 19.41 2.14 3.38
C THR A 369 18.34 2.09 4.47
N GLN A 370 17.06 2.28 4.12
CA GLN A 370 15.95 2.17 5.08
C GLN A 370 15.72 0.72 5.51
N THR A 371 15.87 -0.23 4.59
CA THR A 371 15.87 -1.66 4.94
C THR A 371 16.93 -1.95 5.99
N LEU A 372 18.16 -1.45 5.80
CA LEU A 372 19.24 -1.66 6.75
C LEU A 372 18.94 -1.06 8.13
N VAL A 373 18.47 0.19 8.18
CA VAL A 373 18.17 0.90 9.43
C VAL A 373 17.06 0.17 10.20
N ARG A 374 15.93 -0.15 9.55
CA ARG A 374 14.80 -0.81 10.21
C ARG A 374 15.14 -2.20 10.74
N MET A 375 15.95 -2.97 10.00
CA MET A 375 16.39 -4.29 10.47
C MET A 375 17.34 -4.16 11.65
N MET A 376 18.25 -3.17 11.63
CA MET A 376 19.17 -2.89 12.73
C MET A 376 18.48 -2.34 13.99
N ASP A 377 17.36 -1.62 13.87
CA ASP A 377 16.55 -1.20 15.03
C ASP A 377 16.02 -2.41 15.82
N ILE A 378 15.73 -3.51 15.12
CA ILE A 378 15.24 -4.75 15.73
C ILE A 378 16.41 -5.58 16.28
N LEU A 379 17.46 -5.77 15.47
CA LEU A 379 18.60 -6.60 15.83
C LEU A 379 19.49 -5.93 16.90
N GLY A 380 19.51 -4.60 16.96
CA GLY A 380 20.41 -3.82 17.79
C GLY A 380 21.82 -3.67 17.20
N PRO A 381 22.75 -3.02 17.92
CA PRO A 381 24.05 -2.59 17.39
C PRO A 381 24.99 -3.75 17.02
N ILE A 382 25.87 -3.54 16.04
CA ILE A 382 26.84 -4.53 15.56
C ILE A 382 28.25 -3.94 15.68
N ASN A 383 29.18 -4.68 16.28
CA ASN A 383 30.59 -4.28 16.36
C ASN A 383 31.41 -5.07 15.33
N ILE A 384 32.13 -4.35 14.46
CA ILE A 384 33.07 -4.95 13.51
C ILE A 384 34.37 -4.17 13.62
N TYR A 385 35.46 -4.89 13.90
CA TYR A 385 36.81 -4.33 14.04
C TYR A 385 36.89 -3.10 14.96
N GLY A 386 36.10 -3.05 16.03
CA GLY A 386 36.08 -1.95 17.00
C GLY A 386 35.14 -0.80 16.62
N THR A 387 34.59 -0.75 15.40
CA THR A 387 33.55 0.20 14.99
C THR A 387 32.17 -0.33 15.40
N ASN A 388 31.41 0.49 16.13
CA ASN A 388 30.05 0.15 16.56
C ASN A 388 29.02 0.75 15.60
N PHE A 389 28.38 -0.10 14.80
CA PHE A 389 27.32 0.26 13.87
C PHE A 389 25.98 0.31 14.59
N THR A 390 25.36 1.49 14.61
CA THR A 390 24.09 1.75 15.30
C THR A 390 23.13 2.51 14.38
N THR A 391 21.86 2.57 14.77
CA THR A 391 20.83 3.37 14.08
C THR A 391 20.69 4.78 14.66
N GLN A 392 21.48 5.13 15.68
CA GLN A 392 21.46 6.47 16.27
C GLN A 392 21.98 7.49 15.26
N LYS A 393 21.30 8.63 15.19
CA LYS A 393 21.71 9.73 14.32
C LYS A 393 23.04 10.33 14.79
N VAL A 394 23.87 10.70 13.83
CA VAL A 394 25.14 11.38 14.08
C VAL A 394 25.13 12.80 13.50
N PRO A 395 25.72 13.79 14.20
CA PRO A 395 25.62 15.20 13.83
C PRO A 395 26.30 15.54 12.50
N GLN A 396 27.24 14.71 12.02
CA GLN A 396 27.99 14.92 10.78
C GLN A 396 27.10 14.92 9.54
N CYS A 397 25.97 14.21 9.57
CA CYS A 397 25.06 14.04 8.43
C CYS A 397 23.57 14.13 8.81
N ASP A 398 23.25 14.28 10.10
CA ASP A 398 21.90 14.08 10.67
C ASP A 398 21.25 12.74 10.25
N CYS A 399 22.08 11.71 10.06
CA CYS A 399 21.71 10.41 9.53
C CYS A 399 22.19 9.29 10.46
N PRO A 400 21.60 8.08 10.41
CA PRO A 400 22.01 6.95 11.24
C PRO A 400 23.51 6.63 11.09
N MET A 401 24.19 6.32 12.20
CA MET A 401 25.63 6.02 12.21
C MET A 401 26.04 4.96 11.18
N ILE A 402 25.23 3.91 11.03
CA ILE A 402 25.47 2.87 10.03
C ILE A 402 25.42 3.40 8.60
N VAL A 403 24.49 4.30 8.30
CA VAL A 403 24.39 4.96 6.99
C VAL A 403 25.59 5.86 6.78
N TYR A 404 25.97 6.66 7.78
CA TYR A 404 27.15 7.52 7.72
C TYR A 404 28.43 6.74 7.40
N GLU A 405 28.68 5.62 8.08
CA GLU A 405 29.88 4.80 7.83
C GLU A 405 29.86 4.14 6.44
N LEU A 406 28.69 3.74 5.93
CA LEU A 406 28.57 3.25 4.55
C LEU A 406 28.80 4.35 3.51
N LEU A 407 28.25 5.55 3.73
CA LEU A 407 28.50 6.71 2.87
C LEU A 407 29.97 7.12 2.90
N LYS A 408 30.62 7.00 4.06
CA LYS A 408 32.06 7.26 4.21
C LYS A 408 32.90 6.29 3.38
N GLN A 409 32.54 5.01 3.38
CA GLN A 409 33.21 4.01 2.56
C GLN A 409 32.98 4.25 1.07
N ALA A 410 31.76 4.60 0.66
CA ALA A 410 31.43 4.87 -0.74
C ALA A 410 31.98 6.21 -1.27
N GLY A 411 32.23 7.20 -0.38
CA GLY A 411 32.56 8.57 -0.75
C GLY A 411 34.05 8.92 -0.81
N GLN A 412 34.95 7.99 -0.50
CA GLN A 412 36.40 8.22 -0.53
C GLN A 412 37.00 7.97 -1.93
N PRO A 413 37.86 8.88 -2.46
CA PRO A 413 38.43 8.71 -3.80
C PRO A 413 39.22 7.39 -3.91
N ARG A 414 39.13 6.75 -5.10
CA ARG A 414 39.76 5.44 -5.38
C ARG A 414 41.26 5.39 -5.09
N SER A 415 41.96 6.52 -5.23
CA SER A 415 43.39 6.65 -4.93
C SER A 415 43.74 6.43 -3.45
N TYR A 416 42.78 6.53 -2.54
CA TYR A 416 42.98 6.37 -1.09
C TYR A 416 42.41 5.05 -0.56
N TRP A 417 42.09 4.08 -1.41
CA TRP A 417 41.59 2.78 -0.99
C TRP A 417 42.75 1.93 -0.44
N THR A 418 42.67 1.52 0.83
CA THR A 418 43.60 0.54 1.44
C THR A 418 43.08 -0.89 1.26
N ASP A 419 43.97 -1.89 1.26
CA ASP A 419 43.59 -3.31 1.15
C ASP A 419 42.63 -3.78 2.25
N ASP A 420 42.73 -3.22 3.47
CA ASP A 420 41.85 -3.52 4.61
C ASP A 420 40.38 -3.04 4.44
N ARG A 421 40.07 -2.19 3.44
CA ARG A 421 38.68 -1.78 3.14
C ARG A 421 37.89 -2.85 2.38
N LYS A 422 38.56 -3.85 1.80
CA LYS A 422 38.02 -4.60 0.67
C LYS A 422 36.83 -5.51 0.98
N ASP A 423 36.53 -5.77 2.26
CA ASP A 423 35.46 -6.69 2.68
C ASP A 423 34.47 -6.11 3.70
N MET A 424 34.52 -4.82 4.06
CA MET A 424 33.68 -4.29 5.15
C MET A 424 32.17 -4.44 4.90
N ILE A 425 31.70 -4.22 3.66
CA ILE A 425 30.30 -4.45 3.29
C ILE A 425 29.94 -5.93 3.44
N GLY A 426 30.78 -6.84 2.94
CA GLY A 426 30.57 -8.28 3.06
C GLY A 426 30.57 -8.76 4.51
N ILE A 427 31.51 -8.26 5.33
CA ILE A 427 31.62 -8.57 6.75
C ILE A 427 30.41 -8.02 7.52
N LEU A 428 29.97 -6.80 7.21
CA LEU A 428 28.78 -6.20 7.81
C LEU A 428 27.54 -7.00 7.45
N LEU A 429 27.37 -7.39 6.19
CA LEU A 429 26.26 -8.25 5.75
C LEU A 429 26.28 -9.61 6.44
N GLN A 430 27.45 -10.26 6.54
CA GLN A 430 27.59 -11.52 7.27
C GLN A 430 27.26 -11.36 8.75
N ALA A 431 27.71 -10.27 9.39
CA ALA A 431 27.42 -9.99 10.79
C ALA A 431 25.91 -9.74 11.02
N ILE A 432 25.25 -8.97 10.15
CA ILE A 432 23.80 -8.73 10.20
C ILE A 432 23.04 -10.03 10.00
N MET A 433 23.40 -10.82 8.97
CA MET A 433 22.75 -12.09 8.67
C MET A 433 22.91 -13.07 9.85
N LYS A 434 24.13 -13.23 10.37
CA LYS A 434 24.39 -14.09 11.53
C LYS A 434 23.54 -13.65 12.72
N LYS A 435 23.51 -12.34 13.00
CA LYS A 435 22.71 -11.79 14.09
C LYS A 435 21.21 -12.01 13.92
N ALA A 436 20.71 -11.95 12.68
CA ALA A 436 19.32 -12.24 12.37
C ALA A 436 18.98 -13.73 12.53
N LEU A 437 19.88 -14.64 12.13
CA LEU A 437 19.70 -16.08 12.27
C LEU A 437 19.82 -16.56 13.73
N ASP A 438 20.70 -15.91 14.50
CA ASP A 438 20.90 -16.17 15.94
C ASP A 438 19.85 -15.47 16.82
N ALA A 439 18.96 -14.66 16.24
CA ALA A 439 17.96 -13.90 16.99
C ALA A 439 16.96 -14.84 17.71
N PRO A 440 16.52 -14.50 18.93
CA PRO A 440 15.48 -15.25 19.63
C PRO A 440 14.22 -15.37 18.77
N SER A 441 13.54 -16.53 18.82
CA SER A 441 12.32 -16.78 18.03
C SER A 441 11.22 -15.71 18.18
N GLN A 442 11.20 -14.99 19.30
CA GLN A 442 10.30 -13.88 19.58
C GLN A 442 10.54 -12.68 18.64
N MET A 443 11.76 -12.49 18.14
CA MET A 443 12.11 -11.42 17.19
C MET A 443 11.71 -11.75 15.74
N ASN A 444 11.50 -13.03 15.40
CA ASN A 444 11.15 -13.44 14.03
C ASN A 444 9.85 -12.78 13.54
N ALA A 445 8.86 -12.63 14.42
CA ALA A 445 7.62 -11.94 14.09
C ALA A 445 7.86 -10.45 13.79
N ALA A 446 8.71 -9.79 14.55
CA ALA A 446 9.06 -8.39 14.33
C ALA A 446 9.85 -8.19 13.03
N LEU A 447 10.83 -9.06 12.75
CA LEU A 447 11.61 -9.04 11.50
C LEU A 447 10.71 -9.29 10.28
N PHE A 448 9.78 -10.25 10.37
CA PHE A 448 8.83 -10.53 9.29
C PHE A 448 7.89 -9.35 9.04
N GLN A 449 7.33 -8.75 10.10
CA GLN A 449 6.50 -7.54 9.98
C GLN A 449 7.29 -6.37 9.38
N ALA A 450 8.54 -6.18 9.77
CA ALA A 450 9.41 -5.16 9.20
C ALA A 450 9.67 -5.40 7.71
N ALA A 451 9.92 -6.65 7.30
CA ALA A 451 10.11 -6.99 5.89
C ALA A 451 8.85 -6.70 5.05
N LEU A 452 7.65 -7.05 5.55
CA LEU A 452 6.39 -6.73 4.86
C LEU A 452 6.19 -5.22 4.73
N LYS A 453 6.47 -4.46 5.79
CA LYS A 453 6.37 -3.00 5.78
C LYS A 453 7.39 -2.36 4.84
N LEU A 454 8.63 -2.85 4.83
CA LEU A 454 9.65 -2.40 3.88
C LEU A 454 9.23 -2.68 2.44
N ALA A 455 8.54 -3.80 2.19
CA ALA A 455 8.05 -4.13 0.87
C ALA A 455 6.86 -3.25 0.45
N SER A 456 5.89 -2.97 1.34
CA SER A 456 4.79 -2.05 1.05
C SER A 456 5.25 -0.61 0.82
N GLU A 457 6.24 -0.16 1.60
CA GLU A 457 6.88 1.15 1.47
C GLU A 457 7.90 1.20 0.32
N LYS A 458 8.11 0.10 -0.43
CA LYS A 458 9.04 0.00 -1.57
C LYS A 458 10.50 0.31 -1.22
N HIS A 459 10.92 -0.06 -0.03
CA HIS A 459 12.31 -0.10 0.42
C HIS A 459 12.95 -1.49 0.23
N LEU A 460 12.11 -2.50 -0.02
CA LEU A 460 12.45 -3.85 -0.45
C LEU A 460 11.58 -4.20 -1.66
N ILE A 461 12.18 -4.42 -2.81
CA ILE A 461 11.47 -4.79 -4.05
C ILE A 461 12.05 -6.05 -4.68
N VAL A 462 11.20 -6.87 -5.28
CA VAL A 462 11.51 -8.24 -5.70
C VAL A 462 11.19 -8.44 -7.18
N TYR A 463 12.16 -8.96 -7.92
CA TYR A 463 11.94 -9.50 -9.26
C TYR A 463 12.30 -10.98 -9.26
N LEU A 464 11.38 -11.82 -9.71
CA LEU A 464 11.57 -13.27 -9.86
C LEU A 464 11.60 -13.64 -11.34
N LEU A 465 12.46 -14.59 -11.70
CA LEU A 465 12.58 -15.05 -13.08
C LEU A 465 11.47 -16.04 -13.47
N ASP A 466 10.88 -16.74 -12.49
CA ASP A 466 9.71 -17.58 -12.70
C ASP A 466 8.46 -16.70 -12.90
N PRO A 467 7.78 -16.74 -14.07
CA PRO A 467 6.68 -15.82 -14.37
C PRO A 467 5.47 -15.95 -13.44
N ASP A 468 5.20 -17.17 -12.96
CA ASP A 468 4.09 -17.45 -12.05
C ASP A 468 4.35 -16.84 -10.67
N ALA A 469 5.58 -16.99 -10.18
CA ALA A 469 6.02 -16.36 -8.94
C ALA A 469 6.09 -14.83 -9.06
N GLN A 470 6.58 -14.31 -10.19
CA GLN A 470 6.67 -12.88 -10.48
C GLN A 470 5.28 -12.22 -10.43
N LYS A 471 4.27 -12.83 -11.05
CA LYS A 471 2.89 -12.34 -10.99
C LYS A 471 2.38 -12.25 -9.54
N GLY A 472 2.73 -13.22 -8.69
CA GLY A 472 2.33 -13.18 -7.28
C GLY A 472 2.97 -12.04 -6.50
N VAL A 473 4.26 -11.73 -6.73
CA VAL A 473 4.90 -10.58 -6.08
C VAL A 473 4.40 -9.24 -6.63
N GLU A 474 3.96 -9.19 -7.89
CA GLU A 474 3.29 -8.02 -8.47
C GLU A 474 1.93 -7.75 -7.81
N VAL A 475 1.12 -8.79 -7.62
CA VAL A 475 -0.18 -8.71 -6.92
C VAL A 475 0.00 -8.23 -5.48
N LEU A 476 1.06 -8.69 -4.81
CA LEU A 476 1.43 -8.24 -3.46
C LEU A 476 1.92 -6.78 -3.41
N GLY A 477 2.21 -6.17 -4.57
CA GLY A 477 2.78 -4.82 -4.65
C GLY A 477 4.28 -4.77 -4.33
N PHE A 478 4.95 -5.92 -4.24
CA PHE A 478 6.37 -6.02 -3.87
C PHE A 478 7.30 -5.98 -5.07
N ALA A 479 6.77 -5.96 -6.30
CA ALA A 479 7.58 -6.02 -7.50
C ALA A 479 8.08 -4.66 -8.00
N GLY A 480 7.69 -3.54 -7.37
CA GLY A 480 8.13 -2.20 -7.80
C GLY A 480 7.74 -1.85 -9.24
N GLN A 481 6.64 -2.41 -9.74
CA GLN A 481 6.18 -2.21 -11.11
C GLN A 481 5.45 -0.88 -11.28
N ILE A 482 5.50 -0.29 -12.49
CA ILE A 482 4.60 0.81 -12.85
C ILE A 482 3.20 0.25 -13.08
N LYS A 483 2.22 0.76 -12.34
CA LYS A 483 0.84 0.26 -12.39
C LYS A 483 0.06 0.94 -13.49
N THR A 484 -0.73 0.15 -14.22
CA THR A 484 -1.86 0.68 -15.00
C THR A 484 -3.04 0.93 -14.07
N TYR A 485 -3.73 2.06 -14.24
CA TYR A 485 -4.85 2.44 -13.40
C TYR A 485 -6.02 2.95 -14.24
N ASP A 486 -7.23 2.48 -13.93
CA ASP A 486 -8.48 2.94 -14.56
C ASP A 486 -9.01 4.16 -13.81
N GLY A 487 -8.43 5.32 -14.12
CA GLY A 487 -8.68 6.60 -13.46
C GLY A 487 -7.52 7.57 -13.67
N ASP A 488 -7.42 8.56 -12.80
CA ASP A 488 -6.30 9.50 -12.84
C ASP A 488 -5.05 8.87 -12.22
N TYR A 489 -3.85 9.27 -12.65
CA TYR A 489 -2.60 8.66 -12.24
C TYR A 489 -1.48 9.69 -12.12
N LEU A 490 -0.71 9.63 -11.05
CA LEU A 490 0.49 10.44 -10.88
C LEU A 490 1.61 9.59 -10.30
N HIS A 491 2.74 9.56 -11.01
CA HIS A 491 4.01 9.08 -10.47
C HIS A 491 5.12 10.06 -10.78
N VAL A 492 5.62 10.70 -9.72
CA VAL A 492 6.83 11.56 -9.73
C VAL A 492 8.03 10.63 -9.58
N ASN A 493 8.91 10.60 -10.58
CA ASN A 493 10.08 9.72 -10.61
C ASN A 493 11.37 10.53 -10.83
N ASP A 494 12.10 10.76 -9.76
CA ASP A 494 13.38 11.45 -9.73
C ASP A 494 14.54 10.50 -10.06
N ALA A 495 15.57 11.04 -10.73
CA ALA A 495 16.82 10.35 -11.00
C ALA A 495 17.98 11.31 -10.79
N ASN A 496 18.62 11.23 -9.61
CA ASN A 496 19.71 12.12 -9.24
C ASN A 496 21.02 11.71 -9.94
N LEU A 497 21.38 12.39 -11.01
CA LEU A 497 22.59 12.20 -11.80
C LEU A 497 23.77 13.08 -11.33
N GLY A 498 23.76 13.50 -10.06
CA GLY A 498 24.75 14.41 -9.46
C GLY A 498 25.98 13.74 -8.86
N GLY A 499 25.94 12.45 -8.56
CA GLY A 499 27.06 11.71 -7.94
C GLY A 499 27.32 12.02 -6.46
N ALA A 500 26.82 13.15 -5.95
CA ALA A 500 26.80 13.50 -4.53
C ALA A 500 25.55 12.93 -3.85
N LYS A 501 25.57 12.87 -2.51
CA LYS A 501 24.56 12.17 -1.70
C LYS A 501 23.46 13.15 -1.28
N ALA A 502 23.10 14.03 -2.21
CA ALA A 502 22.29 15.21 -1.98
C ALA A 502 20.84 14.87 -1.58
N ASN A 503 20.31 13.71 -1.98
CA ASN A 503 18.98 13.26 -1.52
C ASN A 503 18.92 13.05 0.00
N LEU A 504 20.05 13.03 0.70
CA LEU A 504 20.06 13.09 2.16
C LEU A 504 19.44 14.37 2.72
N TYR A 505 19.50 15.47 1.97
CA TYR A 505 19.09 16.80 2.43
C TYR A 505 17.94 17.40 1.62
N ILE A 506 17.73 16.96 0.37
CA ILE A 506 16.64 17.47 -0.48
C ILE A 506 15.29 17.20 0.18
N GLN A 507 14.48 18.24 0.28
CA GLN A 507 13.09 18.19 0.72
C GLN A 507 12.19 18.41 -0.49
N GLU A 508 11.40 17.40 -0.85
CA GLU A 508 10.45 17.45 -1.96
C GLU A 508 9.02 17.61 -1.43
N THR A 509 8.28 18.54 -2.03
CA THR A 509 6.84 18.70 -1.79
C THR A 509 6.09 18.81 -3.10
N VAL A 510 4.94 18.15 -3.17
CA VAL A 510 4.10 18.09 -4.37
C VAL A 510 2.75 18.71 -4.06
N LYS A 511 2.33 19.67 -4.89
CA LYS A 511 1.00 20.25 -4.85
C LYS A 511 0.32 20.06 -6.20
N ASP A 512 -0.82 19.40 -6.22
CA ASP A 512 -1.65 19.23 -7.42
C ASP A 512 -3.02 19.87 -7.20
N THR A 513 -3.48 20.65 -8.16
CA THR A 513 -4.81 21.26 -8.16
C THR A 513 -5.55 20.79 -9.38
N VAL A 514 -6.69 20.12 -9.16
CA VAL A 514 -7.47 19.40 -10.14
C VAL A 514 -8.84 20.05 -10.29
N GLU A 515 -9.15 20.52 -11.49
CA GLU A 515 -10.47 21.01 -11.87
C GLU A 515 -11.14 20.01 -12.81
N ILE A 516 -12.28 19.46 -12.39
CA ILE A 516 -12.98 18.43 -13.17
C ILE A 516 -13.98 19.06 -14.12
N THR A 517 -13.72 18.90 -15.41
CA THR A 517 -14.52 19.44 -16.49
C THR A 517 -15.32 18.33 -17.20
N THR A 518 -16.08 18.68 -18.24
CA THR A 518 -16.75 17.71 -19.11
C THR A 518 -15.79 17.02 -20.09
N ALA A 519 -14.59 17.58 -20.31
CA ALA A 519 -13.59 17.05 -21.24
C ALA A 519 -12.53 16.17 -20.54
N GLY A 520 -12.51 16.15 -19.21
CA GLY A 520 -11.44 15.55 -18.44
C GLY A 520 -11.13 16.28 -17.13
N ALA A 521 -9.98 15.95 -16.55
CA ALA A 521 -9.43 16.61 -15.37
C ALA A 521 -8.29 17.56 -15.80
N ASN A 522 -8.38 18.84 -15.40
CA ASN A 522 -7.34 19.84 -15.63
C ASN A 522 -6.46 19.94 -14.39
N HIS A 523 -5.15 19.73 -14.55
CA HIS A 523 -4.18 19.74 -13.45
C HIS A 523 -3.28 20.96 -13.52
N SER A 524 -2.98 21.51 -12.35
CA SER A 524 -1.90 22.46 -12.11
C SER A 524 -0.96 21.88 -11.07
N LEU A 525 0.02 21.10 -11.54
CA LEU A 525 0.99 20.40 -10.71
C LEU A 525 2.21 21.31 -10.44
N THR A 526 2.59 21.44 -9.18
CA THR A 526 3.83 22.10 -8.74
C THR A 526 4.63 21.16 -7.83
N ILE A 527 5.89 20.95 -8.18
CA ILE A 527 6.85 20.19 -7.38
C ILE A 527 7.93 21.16 -6.91
N GLU A 528 8.08 21.30 -5.60
CA GLU A 528 9.09 22.15 -4.97
C GLU A 528 10.19 21.28 -4.36
N TYR A 529 11.43 21.55 -4.77
CA TYR A 529 12.65 20.94 -4.22
C TYR A 529 13.41 22.01 -3.43
N ARG A 530 13.54 21.80 -2.13
CA ARG A 530 14.28 22.69 -1.23
C ARG A 530 15.55 22.00 -0.74
N TYR A 531 16.66 22.72 -0.78
CA TYR A 531 17.95 22.23 -0.32
C TYR A 531 18.40 23.03 0.91
N PRO A 532 18.00 22.67 2.14
CA PRO A 532 18.24 23.48 3.33
C PRO A 532 19.69 23.43 3.85
N HIS A 533 20.53 22.53 3.34
CA HIS A 533 21.89 22.31 3.82
C HIS A 533 22.90 23.09 2.98
N GLY A 534 23.96 23.61 3.64
CA GLY A 534 25.09 24.28 2.98
C GLY A 534 25.95 23.33 2.15
N ALA A 535 26.76 23.89 1.24
CA ALA A 535 27.61 23.08 0.37
C ALA A 535 28.78 22.43 1.13
N ASP A 536 29.04 21.15 0.85
CA ASP A 536 30.26 20.48 1.30
C ASP A 536 31.45 20.83 0.39
N ASN A 537 32.68 20.65 0.89
CA ASN A 537 33.86 20.67 0.02
C ASN A 537 33.90 19.40 -0.84
N CYS A 538 33.35 19.50 -2.05
CA CYS A 538 33.33 18.43 -3.03
C CYS A 538 34.55 18.36 -3.95
N SER A 539 35.63 19.11 -3.66
CA SER A 539 36.88 19.03 -4.42
C SER A 539 37.47 17.62 -4.43
N LEU A 540 38.09 17.24 -5.56
CA LEU A 540 38.84 15.98 -5.71
C LEU A 540 40.14 15.99 -4.88
N GLU A 541 40.64 17.16 -4.50
CA GLU A 541 41.85 17.35 -3.70
C GLU A 541 41.57 17.40 -2.19
N ARG A 542 40.32 17.17 -1.77
CA ARG A 542 39.96 17.22 -0.35
C ARG A 542 40.78 16.20 0.44
N LYS A 543 41.48 16.67 1.48
CA LYS A 543 42.26 15.82 2.39
C LYS A 543 41.37 15.12 3.41
N GLU A 544 40.27 15.77 3.81
CA GLU A 544 39.32 15.31 4.82
C GLU A 544 37.88 15.71 4.42
N GLY A 545 36.87 15.02 4.96
CA GLY A 545 35.46 15.28 4.69
C GLY A 545 34.84 14.45 3.55
N LEU A 546 33.52 14.23 3.64
CA LEU A 546 32.73 13.59 2.59
C LEU A 546 32.04 14.65 1.74
N CYS A 547 31.92 14.40 0.43
CA CYS A 547 31.05 15.18 -0.43
C CYS A 547 29.65 14.59 -0.36
N LEU A 548 28.87 14.98 0.65
CA LEU A 548 27.47 14.59 0.78
C LEU A 548 26.59 15.65 0.13
N ALA A 549 26.83 16.92 0.46
CA ALA A 549 26.08 18.07 0.00
C ALA A 549 26.70 18.76 -1.24
N GLY A 550 26.63 18.09 -2.39
CA GLY A 550 26.98 18.66 -3.70
C GLY A 550 25.79 19.27 -4.42
N ILE A 551 25.98 19.74 -5.67
CA ILE A 551 24.86 20.21 -6.51
C ILE A 551 23.92 19.03 -6.80
N TYR A 552 22.63 19.17 -6.49
CA TYR A 552 21.61 18.21 -6.87
C TYR A 552 21.35 18.37 -8.37
N ARG A 553 21.54 17.29 -9.13
CA ARG A 553 21.36 17.25 -10.58
C ARG A 553 20.33 16.18 -10.89
N ASP A 554 19.12 16.55 -11.24
CA ASP A 554 18.02 15.59 -11.34
C ASP A 554 17.40 15.56 -12.74
N TYR A 555 17.10 14.34 -13.17
CA TYR A 555 16.30 14.07 -14.35
C TYR A 555 14.94 13.54 -13.94
N LEU A 556 13.99 14.46 -13.82
CA LEU A 556 12.63 14.17 -13.40
C LEU A 556 11.81 13.61 -14.56
N ARG A 557 11.05 12.56 -14.29
CA ARG A 557 10.00 12.03 -15.16
C ARG A 557 8.67 11.99 -14.40
N LEU A 558 7.63 12.54 -15.02
CA LEU A 558 6.26 12.46 -14.56
C LEU A 558 5.49 11.48 -15.42
N TYR A 559 5.01 10.39 -14.84
CA TYR A 559 4.14 9.44 -15.53
C TYR A 559 2.69 9.81 -15.23
N LEU A 560 1.95 10.07 -16.30
CA LEU A 560 0.58 10.55 -16.31
C LEU A 560 -0.28 9.60 -17.16
N PRO A 561 -1.62 9.64 -17.06
CA PRO A 561 -2.48 8.77 -17.86
C PRO A 561 -2.20 8.93 -19.36
N LEU A 562 -2.30 7.82 -20.10
CA LEU A 562 -2.07 7.83 -21.53
C LEU A 562 -3.04 8.80 -22.24
N GLY A 563 -2.51 9.58 -23.20
CA GLY A 563 -3.29 10.58 -23.93
C GLY A 563 -3.42 11.94 -23.22
N THR A 564 -2.76 12.11 -22.07
CA THR A 564 -2.67 13.41 -21.38
C THR A 564 -2.12 14.49 -22.31
N LYS A 565 -2.76 15.66 -22.32
CA LYS A 565 -2.36 16.82 -23.11
C LYS A 565 -1.63 17.83 -22.24
N ILE A 566 -0.32 17.99 -22.47
CA ILE A 566 0.50 18.96 -21.74
C ILE A 566 0.33 20.34 -22.36
N THR A 567 -0.06 21.32 -21.54
CA THR A 567 -0.28 22.70 -22.00
C THR A 567 0.87 23.62 -21.62
N GLN A 568 1.54 23.37 -20.49
CA GLN A 568 2.67 24.17 -20.05
C GLN A 568 3.63 23.36 -19.18
N THR A 569 4.93 23.60 -19.34
CA THR A 569 5.99 23.14 -18.44
C THR A 569 6.92 24.31 -18.10
N ARG A 570 7.31 24.46 -16.84
CA ARG A 570 8.28 25.47 -16.37
C ARG A 570 9.21 24.87 -15.31
N GLY A 571 10.41 25.43 -15.17
CA GLY A 571 11.38 25.08 -14.12
C GLY A 571 12.52 24.15 -14.57
N PHE A 572 12.40 23.51 -15.73
CA PHE A 572 13.49 22.73 -16.33
C PHE A 572 14.55 23.64 -16.97
N GLU A 573 15.82 23.22 -16.92
CA GLU A 573 16.93 23.95 -17.55
C GLU A 573 16.90 23.86 -19.07
N ASN A 574 16.46 22.72 -19.58
CA ASN A 574 16.26 22.48 -21.01
C ASN A 574 14.76 22.34 -21.29
N THR A 575 14.38 22.44 -22.57
CA THR A 575 13.02 22.10 -23.00
C THR A 575 12.67 20.70 -22.53
N SER A 576 11.54 20.57 -21.85
CA SER A 576 10.99 19.28 -21.45
C SER A 576 10.62 18.46 -22.69
N THR A 577 10.62 17.14 -22.53
CA THR A 577 10.16 16.22 -23.58
C THR A 577 8.86 15.55 -23.15
N THR A 578 7.97 15.31 -24.09
CA THR A 578 6.78 14.48 -23.89
C THR A 578 6.90 13.24 -24.76
N SER A 579 6.76 12.06 -24.14
CA SER A 579 6.85 10.76 -24.81
C SER A 579 5.81 9.80 -24.23
N GLU A 580 5.76 8.58 -24.77
CA GLU A 580 5.02 7.47 -24.17
C GLU A 580 6.02 6.44 -23.63
N ASP A 581 5.80 5.97 -22.41
CA ASP A 581 6.59 4.88 -21.81
C ASP A 581 5.71 4.10 -20.81
N LEU A 582 5.89 2.78 -20.75
CA LEU A 582 5.17 1.88 -19.83
C LEU A 582 3.64 2.10 -19.82
N GLY A 583 3.04 2.45 -20.96
CA GLY A 583 1.59 2.71 -21.09
C GLY A 583 1.12 4.04 -20.53
N HIS A 584 2.02 5.01 -20.34
CA HIS A 584 1.75 6.32 -19.77
C HIS A 584 2.27 7.44 -20.68
N THR A 585 1.63 8.62 -20.60
CA THR A 585 2.23 9.85 -21.13
C THR A 585 3.29 10.32 -20.13
N VAL A 586 4.52 10.52 -20.61
CA VAL A 586 5.65 10.91 -19.76
C VAL A 586 6.13 12.31 -20.10
N VAL A 587 6.21 13.18 -19.10
CA VAL A 587 6.91 14.47 -19.19
C VAL A 587 8.25 14.33 -18.51
N ALA A 588 9.34 14.63 -19.22
CA ALA A 588 10.69 14.49 -18.69
C ALA A 588 11.50 15.77 -18.86
N GLY A 589 12.38 16.06 -17.90
CA GLY A 589 13.26 17.22 -17.97
C GLY A 589 14.36 17.21 -16.91
N PHE A 590 15.41 17.98 -17.16
CA PHE A 590 16.55 18.10 -16.26
C PHE A 590 16.52 19.44 -15.52
N PHE A 591 16.91 19.44 -14.26
CA PHE A 591 17.09 20.65 -13.46
C PHE A 591 18.19 20.45 -12.41
N THR A 592 18.63 21.55 -11.80
CA THR A 592 19.57 21.52 -10.69
C THR A 592 19.07 22.30 -9.48
N VAL A 593 19.53 21.89 -8.31
CA VAL A 593 19.37 22.64 -7.06
C VAL A 593 20.75 22.75 -6.40
N VAL A 594 21.23 23.97 -6.26
CA VAL A 594 22.44 24.24 -5.48
C VAL A 594 22.13 24.13 -3.98
N PRO A 595 23.12 23.81 -3.13
CA PRO A 595 22.97 23.90 -1.67
C PRO A 595 22.41 25.25 -1.23
N GLU A 596 21.57 25.26 -0.20
CA GLU A 596 20.75 26.41 0.25
C GLU A 596 19.76 26.97 -0.80
N GLY A 597 19.62 26.28 -1.93
CA GLY A 597 18.77 26.65 -3.05
C GLY A 597 17.36 26.06 -3.03
N LEU A 598 16.63 26.39 -4.09
CA LEU A 598 15.25 26.01 -4.33
C LEU A 598 15.05 25.84 -5.85
N ALA A 599 14.36 24.79 -6.26
CA ALA A 599 13.78 24.69 -7.60
C ALA A 599 12.26 24.44 -7.53
N LYS A 600 11.55 24.94 -8.53
CA LYS A 600 10.10 24.72 -8.70
C LYS A 600 9.83 24.24 -10.11
N ILE A 601 9.31 23.02 -10.23
CA ILE A 601 8.84 22.47 -11.49
C ILE A 601 7.32 22.64 -11.54
N GLN A 602 6.80 23.23 -12.61
CA GLN A 602 5.38 23.44 -12.80
C GLN A 602 4.93 22.82 -14.10
N VAL A 603 3.87 22.00 -14.05
CA VAL A 603 3.30 21.35 -15.22
C VAL A 603 1.78 21.53 -15.19
N THR A 604 1.24 22.08 -16.27
CA THR A 604 -0.20 22.19 -16.49
C THR A 604 -0.58 21.22 -17.60
N TYR A 605 -1.61 20.40 -17.36
CA TYR A 605 -2.03 19.36 -18.29
C TYR A 605 -3.50 19.02 -18.12
N THR A 606 -4.06 18.37 -19.15
CA THR A 606 -5.43 17.85 -19.13
C THR A 606 -5.40 16.35 -19.36
N VAL A 607 -5.97 15.59 -18.43
CA VAL A 607 -6.21 14.16 -18.56
C VAL A 607 -7.57 13.96 -19.22
N PRO A 608 -7.65 13.36 -20.43
CA PRO A 608 -8.94 13.09 -21.07
C PRO A 608 -9.69 11.97 -20.35
N GLY A 609 -10.98 12.15 -20.07
CA GLY A 609 -11.80 11.11 -19.45
C GLY A 609 -13.11 11.63 -18.87
N ASP A 610 -14.03 10.71 -18.55
CA ASP A 610 -15.25 11.03 -17.79
C ASP A 610 -15.03 10.73 -16.31
N PHE A 611 -14.55 11.74 -15.58
CA PHE A 611 -14.29 11.66 -14.15
C PHE A 611 -15.51 11.99 -13.28
N LYS A 612 -16.68 12.27 -13.89
CA LYS A 612 -17.94 12.50 -13.15
C LYS A 612 -18.78 11.24 -13.04
N LYS A 613 -18.36 10.15 -13.69
CA LYS A 613 -19.06 8.87 -13.66
C LYS A 613 -19.12 8.33 -12.22
N ASN A 614 -20.33 8.07 -11.74
CA ASN A 614 -20.61 7.61 -10.36
C ASN A 614 -20.37 8.64 -9.23
N GLY A 615 -20.15 9.92 -9.55
CA GLY A 615 -20.01 10.98 -8.53
C GLY A 615 -18.73 10.94 -7.69
N GLU A 616 -17.71 10.20 -8.13
CA GLU A 616 -16.43 10.06 -7.43
C GLU A 616 -15.26 10.26 -8.41
N TYR A 617 -14.29 11.08 -8.02
CA TYR A 617 -12.99 11.19 -8.67
C TYR A 617 -12.00 10.25 -7.98
N ARG A 618 -11.32 9.42 -8.76
CA ARG A 618 -10.33 8.45 -8.28
C ARG A 618 -8.98 8.71 -8.93
N GLN A 619 -7.94 8.85 -8.11
CA GLN A 619 -6.56 9.06 -8.57
C GLN A 619 -5.61 8.11 -7.84
N LEU A 620 -4.77 7.38 -8.58
CA LEU A 620 -3.67 6.64 -8.00
C LEU A 620 -2.39 7.50 -8.00
N ILE A 621 -1.88 7.80 -6.81
CA ILE A 621 -0.56 8.42 -6.63
C ILE A 621 0.41 7.33 -6.23
N GLN A 622 1.29 6.97 -7.15
CA GLN A 622 2.22 5.87 -6.98
C GLN A 622 3.55 6.37 -6.40
N LYS A 623 3.98 5.76 -5.29
CA LYS A 623 5.24 6.07 -4.62
C LYS A 623 6.43 5.61 -5.45
N GLN A 624 7.46 6.46 -5.52
CA GLN A 624 8.80 6.08 -5.96
C GLN A 624 9.53 5.27 -4.87
N PRO A 625 10.09 4.10 -5.20
CA PRO A 625 10.97 3.37 -4.28
C PRO A 625 12.10 4.25 -3.73
N GLY A 626 12.61 3.99 -2.53
CA GLY A 626 13.70 4.76 -1.91
C GLY A 626 13.31 6.09 -1.26
N THR A 627 12.18 6.70 -1.61
CA THR A 627 11.70 7.93 -0.96
C THR A 627 11.12 7.66 0.43
N GLU A 628 11.22 8.62 1.36
CA GLU A 628 10.85 8.46 2.78
C GLU A 628 9.52 9.15 3.18
N GLY A 629 8.65 9.43 2.20
CA GLY A 629 7.34 10.03 2.44
C GLY A 629 7.26 11.52 2.10
N ASN A 630 7.56 11.87 0.85
CA ASN A 630 7.38 13.23 0.33
C ASN A 630 5.96 13.74 0.62
N LYS A 631 5.83 15.05 0.90
CA LYS A 631 4.55 15.64 1.27
C LYS A 631 3.74 15.98 0.03
N TYR A 632 2.51 15.47 -0.05
CA TYR A 632 1.56 15.74 -1.12
C TYR A 632 0.38 16.54 -0.59
N THR A 633 -0.03 17.55 -1.36
CA THR A 633 -1.27 18.31 -1.18
C THR A 633 -2.05 18.27 -2.48
N VAL A 634 -3.20 17.60 -2.49
CA VAL A 634 -4.07 17.46 -3.66
C VAL A 634 -5.37 18.19 -3.40
N ILE A 635 -5.76 19.08 -4.31
CA ILE A 635 -6.97 19.89 -4.22
C ILE A 635 -7.86 19.54 -5.40
N VAL A 636 -9.03 18.95 -5.17
CA VAL A 636 -9.98 18.57 -6.23
C VAL A 636 -11.27 19.37 -6.01
N ASN A 637 -11.63 20.26 -6.94
CA ASN A 637 -12.81 21.14 -6.82
C ASN A 637 -12.97 21.74 -5.40
N ASP A 638 -11.92 22.40 -4.89
CA ASP A 638 -11.82 23.01 -3.55
C ASP A 638 -11.75 22.06 -2.33
N GLN A 639 -11.82 20.74 -2.53
CA GLN A 639 -11.56 19.77 -1.45
C GLN A 639 -10.07 19.44 -1.36
N GLU A 640 -9.41 19.85 -0.28
CA GLU A 640 -7.99 19.62 -0.03
C GLU A 640 -7.73 18.34 0.78
N GLN A 641 -6.77 17.54 0.34
CA GLN A 641 -6.17 16.45 1.11
C GLN A 641 -4.65 16.58 1.15
N THR A 642 -4.09 16.61 2.36
CA THR A 642 -2.63 16.65 2.58
C THR A 642 -2.17 15.39 3.31
N PHE A 643 -1.09 14.77 2.84
CA PHE A 643 -0.53 13.53 3.40
C PHE A 643 0.94 13.34 3.02
N ASN A 644 1.64 12.44 3.73
CA ASN A 644 2.97 11.97 3.34
C ASN A 644 2.83 10.67 2.56
N LEU A 645 3.49 10.57 1.40
CA LEU A 645 3.37 9.40 0.51
C LEU A 645 4.39 8.31 0.88
N THR A 646 4.09 7.54 1.94
CA THR A 646 4.93 6.43 2.41
C THR A 646 4.65 5.11 1.68
N GLU A 647 3.48 4.97 1.07
CA GLU A 647 3.05 3.84 0.24
C GLU A 647 2.25 4.38 -0.95
N ASP A 648 1.92 3.52 -1.93
CA ASP A 648 0.98 3.90 -3.00
C ASP A 648 -0.36 4.33 -2.40
N LYS A 649 -0.94 5.41 -2.91
CA LYS A 649 -2.19 5.95 -2.38
C LYS A 649 -3.24 6.12 -3.47
N GLU A 650 -4.37 5.47 -3.29
CA GLU A 650 -5.59 5.76 -4.05
C GLU A 650 -6.38 6.87 -3.33
N LEU A 651 -6.51 8.03 -3.98
CA LEU A 651 -7.38 9.11 -3.57
C LEU A 651 -8.78 8.89 -4.14
N VAL A 652 -9.79 9.04 -3.29
CA VAL A 652 -11.20 9.03 -3.69
C VAL A 652 -11.83 10.30 -3.15
N VAL A 653 -12.36 11.13 -4.05
CA VAL A 653 -13.01 12.42 -3.73
C VAL A 653 -14.43 12.40 -4.27
N LYS A 654 -15.41 12.78 -3.45
CA LYS A 654 -16.80 12.89 -3.88
C LYS A 654 -17.03 14.22 -4.60
N LEU A 655 -17.69 14.17 -5.76
CA LEU A 655 -17.91 15.29 -6.67
C LEU A 655 -19.26 15.96 -6.52
#